data_AF-A0A9X2EI66-F1
#
_entry.id   AF-A0A9X2EI66-F1
#
_cell.length_a   1.000
_cell.length_b   1.000
_cell.length_c   1.000
_cell.angle_alpha   90.00
_cell.angle_beta   90.00
_cell.angle_gamma   90.00
#
_symmetry.space_group_name_H-M   'P 1'
#
loop_
_entity.id
_entity.type
_entity.pdbx_description
1 polymer ?
#
loop_
_entity_poly.entity_id
_entity_poly.type
_entity_poly.pdbx_seq_one_letter_code
_entity_poly.pdbx_strand_id
1 'polypeptide(L)'
;TVNPGGLDVDLTNSGSVTVAAIARGAGSSTFTTTSTTGTGTTLVTNTNTFTTFASNASAVGIALIGGDVNGSATNTGSIIVDAWTGSGGEASATGVLVSDNDGTGDGASTFVFTNDGGLIQVRESVDDGATFTRGMAIDVSTAGVPSTINLLGDGSIYGNIHVADGDVINVEAGETRFDGLFNPDMEYVGTLNIANGGALFLVDDPLRMDPTYDGPAGGYLDTLNVAADGTIIFNLPSYEDSDLAEAAYPQIFTNTANLDGTLLVRPQSDTGLYEDDYFFDNVIEADVRNGTFSTCEVDGFEDSIFLQLECIYDAESNVDLGFARIAFTDFGFNSQNQLSVAEAIECFYGPDLEGGAQALAIELLEIQDEAVYLDALDQLSGAGYASYLQSMHSFGARFNQLLGDVSDCEVPSLENILVECRGETGIRLFGTLDFSNSNNDGDVESRGYSADAWTAMVGADFALSPNTSIGLSVAKVGNHLDFTDGMTVEADGYQAGAYITYDEGAGLYAKVLGSYAWMDGDSSRTVNIGGGDFAGTIVGDPDIRQWTLGAELGYRVDLGGATVTPYGMVDYINTELKGFKETGLDGANLVVNDADENRTYTTLGAKFASDIGGVVAEVDLGWRHMFGDERSAFTGAFCGQEQCQFGIVSSEEQRDSALVGVSLGGKAGKVDVRVGYQALFNGQRENHAGTFRIRLPLGG
;
A
#
# COMPACT_ATOMS: atom_id res chain seq x y z
N THR A 1 28.10 16.91 -49.22
CA THR A 1 28.84 17.29 -50.45
C THR A 1 28.30 16.48 -51.60
N VAL A 2 28.09 17.02 -52.80
CA VAL A 2 27.75 16.22 -53.99
C VAL A 2 29.05 15.84 -54.70
N ASN A 3 29.46 14.57 -54.62
CA ASN A 3 30.62 14.07 -55.35
C ASN A 3 30.12 13.17 -56.51
N PRO A 4 30.44 13.47 -57.79
CA PRO A 4 30.01 12.68 -58.94
C PRO A 4 30.79 11.35 -59.11
N GLY A 5 31.31 10.80 -58.01
CA GLY A 5 31.96 9.49 -57.89
C GLY A 5 31.87 9.03 -56.44
N GLY A 6 32.32 7.80 -56.14
CA GLY A 6 32.25 7.22 -54.79
C GLY A 6 32.71 8.16 -53.68
N LEU A 7 31.99 8.14 -52.56
CA LEU A 7 32.18 8.95 -51.38
C LEU A 7 32.57 8.05 -50.19
N ASP A 8 33.85 7.99 -49.86
CA ASP A 8 34.32 7.37 -48.61
C ASP A 8 34.09 8.31 -47.41
N VAL A 9 33.43 7.82 -46.36
CA VAL A 9 33.04 8.58 -45.17
C VAL A 9 33.54 7.92 -43.89
N ASP A 10 34.13 8.74 -43.01
CA ASP A 10 34.37 8.44 -41.59
C ASP A 10 34.03 9.71 -40.80
N LEU A 11 32.86 9.73 -40.16
CA LEU A 11 32.33 10.88 -39.44
C LEU A 11 32.04 10.53 -37.97
N THR A 12 32.39 11.41 -37.05
CA THR A 12 32.05 11.28 -35.63
C THR A 12 31.48 12.59 -35.10
N ASN A 13 30.24 12.58 -34.62
CA ASN A 13 29.66 13.66 -33.82
C ASN A 13 29.67 13.27 -32.34
N SER A 14 30.47 13.97 -31.53
CA SER A 14 30.49 13.84 -30.07
C SER A 14 30.05 15.13 -29.35
N GLY A 15 29.53 16.10 -30.11
CA GLY A 15 29.08 17.39 -29.61
C GLY A 15 27.64 17.68 -30.05
N SER A 16 27.33 18.94 -30.34
CA SER A 16 26.00 19.32 -30.86
C SER A 16 26.09 19.78 -32.32
N VAL A 17 25.28 19.18 -33.17
CA VAL A 17 24.94 19.64 -34.52
C VAL A 17 23.55 20.25 -34.43
N THR A 18 23.43 21.57 -34.60
CA THR A 18 22.13 22.27 -34.60
C THR A 18 21.90 22.98 -35.92
N VAL A 19 20.83 22.64 -36.62
CA VAL A 19 20.47 23.28 -37.90
C VAL A 19 19.04 23.77 -37.80
N ALA A 20 18.80 25.06 -38.08
CA ALA A 20 17.46 25.63 -38.05
C ALA A 20 17.18 26.45 -39.32
N ALA A 21 16.04 26.21 -39.95
CA ALA A 21 15.53 27.00 -41.09
C ALA A 21 14.20 27.68 -40.73
N ILE A 22 14.12 29.02 -40.86
CA ILE A 22 12.95 29.81 -40.45
C ILE A 22 12.45 30.67 -41.61
N ALA A 23 11.15 30.59 -41.94
CA ALA A 23 10.55 31.29 -43.07
C ALA A 23 9.29 32.13 -42.68
N ARG A 24 9.33 33.47 -42.84
CA ARG A 24 8.22 34.40 -42.46
C ARG A 24 7.87 35.47 -43.52
N GLY A 25 7.77 35.12 -44.82
CA GLY A 25 7.39 36.11 -45.85
C GLY A 25 7.46 35.65 -47.32
N ALA A 26 7.15 36.55 -48.27
CA ALA A 26 7.16 36.26 -49.72
C ALA A 26 8.51 36.62 -50.37
N GLY A 27 9.32 35.61 -50.66
CA GLY A 27 10.63 35.71 -51.31
C GLY A 27 11.30 34.34 -51.45
N SER A 28 12.32 34.20 -52.30
CA SER A 28 13.08 32.95 -52.48
C SER A 28 14.57 33.26 -52.33
N SER A 29 15.25 32.57 -51.43
CA SER A 29 16.71 32.62 -51.27
C SER A 29 17.22 31.26 -50.79
N THR A 30 18.07 30.62 -51.59
CA THR A 30 18.79 29.38 -51.22
C THR A 30 20.13 29.75 -50.59
N PHE A 31 20.44 29.23 -49.41
CA PHE A 31 21.75 29.37 -48.78
C PHE A 31 22.29 28.00 -48.42
N THR A 32 23.43 27.63 -49.01
CA THR A 32 24.12 26.36 -48.74
C THR A 32 25.39 26.67 -47.95
N THR A 33 25.43 26.32 -46.67
CA THR A 33 26.69 26.23 -45.94
C THR A 33 27.30 24.85 -46.15
N THR A 34 28.04 24.67 -47.25
CA THR A 34 28.89 23.48 -47.43
C THR A 34 30.13 23.61 -46.56
N SER A 35 30.21 22.86 -45.47
CA SER A 35 31.49 22.48 -44.88
C SER A 35 32.04 21.29 -45.67
N THR A 36 32.95 21.52 -46.61
CA THR A 36 33.69 20.45 -47.30
C THR A 36 34.98 20.15 -46.56
N THR A 37 35.16 18.90 -46.10
CA THR A 37 36.47 18.27 -45.82
C THR A 37 36.19 16.77 -45.80
N GLY A 38 36.79 15.90 -46.63
CA GLY A 38 38.22 15.73 -46.82
C GLY A 38 38.78 14.99 -45.61
N THR A 39 39.03 13.68 -45.75
CA THR A 39 39.61 12.73 -44.77
C THR A 39 40.24 13.39 -43.53
N GLY A 40 39.55 13.31 -42.38
CA GLY A 40 40.08 13.74 -41.08
C GLY A 40 38.99 14.16 -40.09
N THR A 41 39.02 13.56 -38.89
CA THR A 41 38.20 13.92 -37.72
C THR A 41 38.15 15.43 -37.50
N THR A 42 36.97 16.03 -37.70
CA THR A 42 36.73 17.46 -37.48
C THR A 42 35.35 17.68 -36.86
N LEU A 43 35.32 18.32 -35.69
CA LEU A 43 34.13 18.84 -35.02
C LEU A 43 33.47 19.92 -35.90
N VAL A 44 32.29 19.64 -36.45
CA VAL A 44 31.47 20.63 -37.16
C VAL A 44 30.45 21.21 -36.18
N THR A 45 30.78 22.35 -35.56
CA THR A 45 29.78 23.16 -34.84
C THR A 45 29.24 24.22 -35.81
N ASN A 46 28.04 23.99 -36.35
CA ASN A 46 27.30 25.03 -37.07
C ASN A 46 26.23 25.55 -36.12
N THR A 47 26.40 26.76 -35.58
CA THR A 47 25.43 27.44 -34.69
C THR A 47 24.81 28.67 -35.36
N ASN A 48 24.48 28.55 -36.66
CA ASN A 48 23.84 29.63 -37.39
C ASN A 48 22.32 29.50 -37.34
N THR A 49 21.66 30.31 -36.52
CA THR A 49 20.21 30.59 -36.67
C THR A 49 20.03 31.53 -37.87
N PHE A 50 19.41 31.05 -38.95
CA PHE A 50 19.21 31.83 -40.17
C PHE A 50 17.73 32.13 -40.37
N THR A 51 17.38 33.42 -40.40
CA THR A 51 16.01 33.90 -40.66
C THR A 51 15.95 34.39 -42.11
N THR A 52 15.20 33.69 -42.97
CA THR A 52 14.92 34.16 -44.34
C THR A 52 13.43 34.31 -44.59
N PHE A 53 13.12 35.04 -45.64
CA PHE A 53 11.79 35.50 -45.97
C PHE A 53 11.19 34.63 -47.09
N ALA A 54 11.03 33.33 -46.83
CA ALA A 54 10.44 32.36 -47.75
C ALA A 54 9.07 31.86 -47.29
N SER A 55 8.34 31.21 -48.21
CA SER A 55 7.12 30.44 -47.91
C SER A 55 7.41 28.96 -47.65
N ASN A 56 8.69 28.57 -47.66
CA ASN A 56 9.15 27.23 -47.36
C ASN A 56 10.43 27.28 -46.52
N ALA A 57 10.58 26.34 -45.58
CA ALA A 57 11.77 26.15 -44.76
C ALA A 57 12.31 24.73 -44.99
N SER A 58 13.59 24.59 -45.33
CA SER A 58 14.23 23.28 -45.46
C SER A 58 15.55 23.26 -44.70
N ALA A 59 15.73 22.27 -43.83
CA ALA A 59 16.91 22.08 -43.00
C ALA A 59 17.44 20.65 -43.13
N VAL A 60 18.74 20.49 -43.38
CA VAL A 60 19.40 19.18 -43.36
C VAL A 60 20.62 19.25 -42.45
N GLY A 61 20.70 18.34 -41.47
CA GLY A 61 21.79 18.26 -40.50
C GLY A 61 23.08 17.72 -41.12
N ILE A 62 23.11 16.42 -41.34
CA ILE A 62 24.21 15.68 -41.98
C ILE A 62 23.71 15.21 -43.35
N ALA A 63 24.41 15.59 -44.43
CA ALA A 63 24.08 15.17 -45.79
C ALA A 63 25.27 14.51 -46.49
N LEU A 64 25.15 13.22 -46.76
CA LEU A 64 26.12 12.38 -47.47
C LEU A 64 25.55 12.04 -48.86
N ILE A 65 26.10 12.67 -49.91
CA ILE A 65 25.52 12.58 -51.26
C ILE A 65 26.60 12.17 -52.27
N GLY A 66 26.54 10.96 -52.80
CA GLY A 66 27.55 10.39 -53.70
C GLY A 66 26.99 9.19 -54.46
N GLY A 67 27.57 8.84 -55.61
CA GLY A 67 27.15 7.66 -56.39
C GLY A 67 27.18 6.36 -55.57
N ASP A 68 28.27 6.15 -54.84
CA ASP A 68 28.42 5.10 -53.83
C ASP A 68 28.88 5.73 -52.51
N VAL A 69 28.03 5.78 -51.48
CA VAL A 69 28.43 6.26 -50.15
C VAL A 69 28.99 5.09 -49.35
N ASN A 70 30.30 5.05 -49.12
CA ASN A 70 30.97 3.93 -48.47
C ASN A 70 31.58 4.35 -47.13
N GLY A 71 31.40 3.57 -46.07
CA GLY A 71 32.00 3.84 -44.76
C GLY A 71 30.97 4.10 -43.66
N SER A 72 31.33 4.91 -42.65
CA SER A 72 30.49 5.05 -41.45
C SER A 72 30.38 6.46 -40.88
N ALA A 73 29.28 6.71 -40.17
CA ALA A 73 29.04 7.92 -39.40
C ALA A 73 28.49 7.56 -38.01
N THR A 74 29.11 8.08 -36.95
CA THR A 74 28.72 7.83 -35.56
C THR A 74 28.26 9.11 -34.87
N ASN A 75 27.13 9.04 -34.15
CA ASN A 75 26.62 10.08 -33.27
C ASN A 75 26.64 9.60 -31.81
N THR A 76 27.41 10.26 -30.96
CA THR A 76 27.37 10.13 -29.49
C THR A 76 26.92 11.42 -28.80
N GLY A 77 26.62 12.45 -29.58
CA GLY A 77 26.17 13.75 -29.11
C GLY A 77 24.72 14.04 -29.50
N SER A 78 24.41 15.29 -29.86
CA SER A 78 23.07 15.69 -30.29
C SER A 78 23.07 16.13 -31.75
N ILE A 79 22.06 15.70 -32.51
CA ILE A 79 21.69 16.20 -33.83
C ILE A 79 20.30 16.80 -33.70
N ILE A 80 20.20 18.12 -33.75
CA ILE A 80 18.95 18.86 -33.63
C ILE A 80 18.71 19.62 -34.93
N VAL A 81 17.65 19.26 -35.65
CA VAL A 81 17.32 19.86 -36.95
C VAL A 81 15.89 20.34 -36.94
N ASP A 82 15.70 21.64 -37.06
CA ASP A 82 14.38 22.26 -37.05
C ASP A 82 14.11 23.00 -38.36
N ALA A 83 12.91 22.85 -38.91
CA ALA A 83 12.41 23.70 -39.98
C ALA A 83 11.06 24.28 -39.58
N TRP A 84 10.88 25.60 -39.67
CA TRP A 84 9.56 26.18 -39.42
C TRP A 84 9.18 27.38 -40.27
N THR A 85 7.87 27.53 -40.52
CA THR A 85 7.29 28.66 -41.25
C THR A 85 6.20 29.37 -40.44
N GLY A 86 6.00 30.67 -40.68
CA GLY A 86 5.07 31.49 -39.87
C GLY A 86 3.66 31.69 -40.45
N SER A 87 3.26 30.98 -41.51
CA SER A 87 1.97 31.21 -42.21
C SER A 87 1.42 30.00 -42.98
N GLY A 88 1.64 28.76 -42.51
CA GLY A 88 1.20 27.54 -43.21
C GLY A 88 2.04 27.21 -44.44
N GLY A 89 3.26 27.73 -44.51
CA GLY A 89 4.23 27.38 -45.54
C GLY A 89 4.85 26.01 -45.27
N GLU A 90 5.38 25.35 -46.31
CA GLU A 90 5.97 24.03 -46.19
C GLU A 90 7.25 24.05 -45.34
N ALA A 91 7.35 23.18 -44.34
CA ALA A 91 8.57 22.96 -43.56
C ALA A 91 9.06 21.53 -43.85
N SER A 92 10.37 21.36 -44.00
CA SER A 92 10.99 20.05 -44.19
C SER A 92 12.33 20.00 -43.46
N ALA A 93 12.50 19.02 -42.57
CA ALA A 93 13.70 18.85 -41.77
C ALA A 93 14.23 17.42 -41.91
N THR A 94 15.53 17.27 -42.13
CA THR A 94 16.20 15.97 -42.19
C THR A 94 17.45 15.96 -41.30
N GLY A 95 17.51 15.05 -40.33
CA GLY A 95 18.65 14.89 -39.43
C GLY A 95 19.88 14.37 -40.15
N VAL A 96 19.79 13.15 -40.66
CA VAL A 96 20.82 12.48 -41.45
C VAL A 96 20.21 12.06 -42.79
N LEU A 97 20.79 12.55 -43.89
CA LEU A 97 20.42 12.21 -45.25
C LEU A 97 21.56 11.50 -45.95
N VAL A 98 21.30 10.31 -46.48
CA VAL A 98 22.20 9.57 -47.37
C VAL A 98 21.48 9.37 -48.69
N SER A 99 22.09 9.82 -49.78
CA SER A 99 21.43 9.82 -51.08
C SER A 99 22.42 9.60 -52.23
N ASP A 100 21.98 8.84 -53.23
CA ASP A 100 22.65 8.67 -54.51
C ASP A 100 22.42 9.89 -55.42
N ASN A 101 23.46 10.28 -56.17
CA ASN A 101 23.39 11.37 -57.14
C ASN A 101 23.61 10.96 -58.61
N ASP A 102 23.98 9.71 -58.88
CA ASP A 102 24.26 9.22 -60.23
C ASP A 102 23.52 7.93 -60.61
N GLY A 103 22.87 7.26 -59.66
CA GLY A 103 22.01 6.10 -59.89
C GLY A 103 22.80 4.82 -60.16
N THR A 104 24.10 4.78 -59.81
CA THR A 104 25.00 3.68 -60.15
C THR A 104 25.64 3.03 -58.92
N GLY A 105 24.84 2.24 -58.19
CA GLY A 105 25.37 1.39 -57.13
C GLY A 105 26.39 0.36 -57.65
N ASP A 106 27.58 0.34 -57.07
CA ASP A 106 28.65 -0.61 -57.41
C ASP A 106 28.41 -2.03 -56.88
N GLY A 107 27.45 -2.19 -55.96
CA GLY A 107 27.08 -3.44 -55.29
C GLY A 107 28.11 -3.99 -54.30
N ALA A 108 29.18 -3.25 -54.02
CA ALA A 108 30.27 -3.62 -53.10
C ALA A 108 30.40 -2.65 -51.91
N SER A 109 29.98 -1.40 -52.09
CA SER A 109 29.98 -0.35 -51.08
C SER A 109 28.83 -0.53 -50.10
N THR A 110 29.05 -0.17 -48.83
CA THR A 110 28.03 -0.22 -47.77
C THR A 110 28.18 0.99 -46.86
N PHE A 111 27.07 1.47 -46.32
CA PHE A 111 27.08 2.58 -45.35
C PHE A 111 26.60 2.13 -43.96
N VAL A 112 27.25 2.62 -42.91
CA VAL A 112 26.85 2.36 -41.52
C VAL A 112 26.65 3.67 -40.76
N PHE A 113 25.44 3.95 -40.32
CA PHE A 113 25.17 4.98 -39.34
C PHE A 113 25.05 4.35 -37.95
N THR A 114 25.67 4.94 -36.93
CA THR A 114 25.56 4.50 -35.54
C THR A 114 25.14 5.68 -34.66
N ASN A 115 24.00 5.57 -33.99
CA ASN A 115 23.64 6.42 -32.86
C ASN A 115 23.99 5.68 -31.58
N ASP A 116 24.95 6.17 -30.79
CA ASP A 116 25.47 5.53 -29.58
C ASP A 116 25.22 6.43 -28.38
N GLY A 117 24.07 6.23 -27.72
CA GLY A 117 23.58 7.07 -26.62
C GLY A 117 23.26 8.53 -27.00
N GLY A 118 23.26 8.83 -28.31
CA GLY A 118 23.06 10.17 -28.83
C GLY A 118 21.58 10.58 -28.93
N LEU A 119 21.34 11.89 -28.93
CA LEU A 119 20.03 12.49 -29.21
C LEU A 119 19.93 12.84 -30.71
N ILE A 120 18.85 12.45 -31.36
CA ILE A 120 18.45 12.94 -32.69
C ILE A 120 17.05 13.55 -32.55
N GLN A 121 16.92 14.84 -32.79
CA GLN A 121 15.65 15.54 -32.72
C GLN A 121 15.43 16.30 -34.03
N VAL A 122 14.41 15.91 -34.78
CA VAL A 122 14.09 16.51 -36.08
C VAL A 122 12.64 16.96 -36.09
N ARG A 123 12.42 18.27 -36.18
CA ARG A 123 11.11 18.88 -36.02
C ARG A 123 10.74 19.79 -37.18
N GLU A 124 9.47 19.78 -37.51
CA GLU A 124 8.86 20.61 -38.53
C GLU A 124 7.72 21.42 -37.93
N SER A 125 7.54 22.68 -38.34
CA SER A 125 6.42 23.49 -37.88
C SER A 125 5.93 24.44 -38.97
N VAL A 126 4.61 24.59 -39.10
CA VAL A 126 3.99 25.47 -40.10
C VAL A 126 3.23 26.64 -39.47
N ASP A 127 3.27 26.75 -38.14
CA ASP A 127 2.48 27.68 -37.33
C ASP A 127 3.36 28.60 -36.46
N ASP A 128 4.53 28.94 -36.99
CA ASP A 128 5.54 29.80 -36.34
C ASP A 128 6.22 29.20 -35.11
N GLY A 129 6.27 27.86 -35.03
CA GLY A 129 6.85 27.13 -33.91
C GLY A 129 5.92 26.99 -32.71
N ALA A 130 4.61 27.12 -32.90
CA ALA A 130 3.63 26.93 -31.84
C ALA A 130 3.34 25.45 -31.60
N THR A 131 3.35 24.63 -32.66
CA THR A 131 3.36 23.17 -32.60
C THR A 131 4.44 22.62 -33.52
N PHE A 132 4.89 21.40 -33.25
CA PHE A 132 5.88 20.70 -34.05
C PHE A 132 5.38 19.30 -34.42
N THR A 133 5.64 18.90 -35.66
CA THR A 133 5.49 17.53 -36.15
C THR A 133 6.86 16.89 -36.36
N ARG A 134 6.88 15.57 -36.50
CA ARG A 134 8.10 14.78 -36.76
C ARG A 134 8.63 15.09 -38.15
N GLY A 135 9.90 15.49 -38.24
CA GLY A 135 10.63 15.48 -39.52
C GLY A 135 11.35 14.14 -39.75
N MET A 136 12.24 14.07 -40.73
CA MET A 136 13.01 12.85 -41.03
C MET A 136 14.28 12.77 -40.17
N ALA A 137 14.30 11.95 -39.12
CA ALA A 137 15.49 11.73 -38.30
C ALA A 137 16.66 11.16 -39.11
N ILE A 138 16.41 10.05 -39.82
CA ILE A 138 17.40 9.36 -40.65
C ILE A 138 16.72 8.95 -41.95
N ASP A 139 17.25 9.37 -43.08
CA ASP A 139 16.78 9.01 -44.41
C ASP A 139 17.93 8.39 -45.22
N VAL A 140 17.84 7.08 -45.43
CA VAL A 140 18.73 6.29 -46.28
C VAL A 140 17.99 5.63 -47.43
N SER A 141 16.69 5.91 -47.59
CA SER A 141 15.82 5.31 -48.62
C SER A 141 16.30 5.54 -50.06
N THR A 142 17.11 6.57 -50.27
CA THR A 142 17.69 6.91 -51.58
C THR A 142 19.19 6.65 -51.64
N ALA A 143 19.76 5.97 -50.65
CA ALA A 143 21.15 5.54 -50.69
C ALA A 143 21.33 4.54 -51.85
N GLY A 144 22.33 4.77 -52.70
CA GLY A 144 22.64 3.87 -53.83
C GLY A 144 23.26 2.54 -53.39
N VAL A 145 23.37 2.31 -52.07
CA VAL A 145 24.08 1.21 -51.44
C VAL A 145 23.28 0.70 -50.22
N PRO A 146 23.44 -0.58 -49.83
CA PRO A 146 22.87 -1.07 -48.58
C PRO A 146 23.40 -0.29 -47.38
N SER A 147 22.47 0.11 -46.52
CA SER A 147 22.71 0.91 -45.32
C SER A 147 22.37 0.13 -44.05
N THR A 148 23.19 0.30 -43.02
CA THR A 148 22.94 -0.22 -41.68
C THR A 148 22.84 0.92 -40.68
N ILE A 149 21.77 0.95 -39.88
CA ILE A 149 21.54 1.91 -38.81
C ILE A 149 21.66 1.16 -37.49
N ASN A 150 22.69 1.45 -36.69
CA ASN A 150 22.85 0.88 -35.35
C ASN A 150 22.38 1.91 -34.32
N LEU A 151 21.41 1.52 -33.51
CA LEU A 151 20.87 2.25 -32.38
C LEU A 151 21.40 1.58 -31.12
N LEU A 152 22.46 2.16 -30.56
CA LEU A 152 23.24 1.62 -29.46
C LEU A 152 23.09 2.51 -28.21
N GLY A 153 23.20 1.90 -27.03
CA GLY A 153 23.15 2.64 -25.76
C GLY A 153 21.79 3.29 -25.48
N ASP A 154 21.77 4.19 -24.50
CA ASP A 154 20.54 4.87 -24.04
C ASP A 154 20.21 6.10 -24.92
N GLY A 155 20.03 5.86 -26.22
CA GLY A 155 19.79 6.88 -27.24
C GLY A 155 18.33 7.37 -27.28
N SER A 156 18.11 8.57 -27.85
CA SER A 156 16.75 9.12 -28.02
C SER A 156 16.58 9.73 -29.41
N ILE A 157 15.48 9.38 -30.06
CA ILE A 157 15.14 9.83 -31.41
C ILE A 157 13.72 10.42 -31.42
N TYR A 158 13.59 11.67 -31.85
CA TYR A 158 12.35 12.29 -32.26
C TYR A 158 12.43 12.58 -33.77
N GLY A 159 11.60 11.91 -34.57
CA GLY A 159 11.58 11.98 -36.02
C GLY A 159 11.57 10.60 -36.70
N ASN A 160 11.18 10.59 -37.97
CA ASN A 160 10.97 9.36 -38.74
C ASN A 160 12.28 8.76 -39.28
N ILE A 161 12.31 7.44 -39.44
CA ILE A 161 13.42 6.73 -40.09
C ILE A 161 12.88 6.13 -41.40
N HIS A 162 13.53 6.42 -42.52
CA HIS A 162 13.14 5.90 -43.83
C HIS A 162 14.28 5.14 -44.48
N VAL A 163 14.00 3.89 -44.83
CA VAL A 163 14.97 2.91 -45.35
C VAL A 163 14.50 2.34 -46.69
N ALA A 164 15.41 1.71 -47.42
CA ALA A 164 15.12 0.99 -48.66
C ALA A 164 15.13 -0.55 -48.45
N ASP A 165 14.79 -1.29 -49.49
CA ASP A 165 14.95 -2.75 -49.51
C ASP A 165 16.41 -3.15 -49.30
N GLY A 166 16.63 -4.14 -48.43
CA GLY A 166 17.96 -4.62 -48.04
C GLY A 166 18.68 -3.82 -46.95
N ASP A 167 18.11 -2.70 -46.50
CA ASP A 167 18.64 -1.93 -45.36
C ASP A 167 18.29 -2.58 -44.02
N VAL A 168 19.12 -2.32 -43.01
CA VAL A 168 19.00 -2.95 -41.68
C VAL A 168 19.08 -1.90 -40.57
N ILE A 169 18.19 -2.02 -39.60
CA ILE A 169 18.19 -1.27 -38.34
C ILE A 169 18.49 -2.26 -37.21
N ASN A 170 19.52 -2.02 -36.41
CA ASN A 170 19.86 -2.84 -35.24
C ASN A 170 19.68 -2.01 -33.96
N VAL A 171 18.98 -2.55 -32.97
CA VAL A 171 18.86 -2.00 -31.62
C VAL A 171 19.65 -2.92 -30.68
N GLU A 172 20.72 -2.42 -30.07
CA GLU A 172 21.61 -3.23 -29.24
C GLU A 172 22.18 -2.44 -28.06
N ALA A 173 22.63 -3.14 -27.01
CA ALA A 173 23.44 -2.58 -25.93
C ALA A 173 22.84 -1.35 -25.19
N GLY A 174 21.54 -1.36 -24.89
CA GLY A 174 20.83 -0.28 -24.18
C GLY A 174 19.40 -0.07 -24.65
N GLU A 175 18.71 0.91 -24.08
CA GLU A 175 17.36 1.30 -24.49
C GLU A 175 17.37 2.49 -25.45
N THR A 176 16.87 2.29 -26.67
CA THR A 176 16.60 3.41 -27.58
C THR A 176 15.15 3.89 -27.43
N ARG A 177 14.97 5.13 -26.97
CA ARG A 177 13.68 5.83 -27.02
C ARG A 177 13.40 6.32 -28.43
N PHE A 178 12.34 5.82 -29.07
CA PHE A 178 11.95 6.16 -30.43
C PHE A 178 10.55 6.79 -30.47
N ASP A 179 10.51 8.03 -30.94
CA ASP A 179 9.32 8.85 -31.14
C ASP A 179 9.25 9.25 -32.62
N GLY A 180 8.77 8.32 -33.44
CA GLY A 180 8.97 8.34 -34.88
C GLY A 180 8.17 7.27 -35.61
N LEU A 181 8.10 7.37 -36.94
CA LEU A 181 7.65 6.31 -37.81
C LEU A 181 8.82 5.70 -38.59
N PHE A 182 8.90 4.37 -38.63
CA PHE A 182 9.66 3.64 -39.63
C PHE A 182 8.88 3.63 -40.95
N ASN A 183 9.50 4.04 -42.04
CA ASN A 183 8.92 4.13 -43.38
C ASN A 183 7.56 4.85 -43.39
N PRO A 184 7.56 6.19 -43.20
CA PRO A 184 6.33 6.98 -43.10
C PRO A 184 5.47 6.99 -44.38
N ASP A 185 6.00 6.47 -45.49
CA ASP A 185 5.30 6.25 -46.76
C ASP A 185 4.55 4.91 -46.83
N MET A 186 4.57 4.13 -45.74
CA MET A 186 3.87 2.86 -45.57
C MET A 186 4.40 1.71 -46.44
N GLU A 187 5.66 1.78 -46.85
CA GLU A 187 6.31 0.69 -47.57
C GLU A 187 6.90 -0.36 -46.60
N TYR A 188 6.63 -1.64 -46.88
CA TYR A 188 7.12 -2.77 -46.09
C TYR A 188 8.52 -3.17 -46.56
N VAL A 189 9.51 -2.34 -46.23
CA VAL A 189 10.92 -2.53 -46.60
C VAL A 189 11.85 -2.44 -45.40
N GLY A 190 13.03 -3.04 -45.53
CA GLY A 190 14.06 -3.03 -44.50
C GLY A 190 13.80 -4.00 -43.35
N THR A 191 14.85 -4.30 -42.58
CA THR A 191 14.81 -5.21 -41.44
C THR A 191 15.10 -4.48 -40.14
N LEU A 192 14.25 -4.64 -39.12
CA LEU A 192 14.51 -4.20 -37.75
C LEU A 192 14.93 -5.41 -36.89
N ASN A 193 16.13 -5.34 -36.31
CA ASN A 193 16.64 -6.31 -35.36
C ASN A 193 16.73 -5.68 -33.96
N ILE A 194 16.00 -6.25 -33.00
CA ILE A 194 16.20 -5.99 -31.58
C ILE A 194 17.08 -7.13 -31.06
N ALA A 195 18.39 -6.85 -30.95
CA ALA A 195 19.38 -7.84 -30.58
C ALA A 195 19.38 -8.12 -29.07
N ASN A 196 20.13 -9.14 -28.65
CA ASN A 196 20.30 -9.46 -27.24
C ASN A 196 20.89 -8.26 -26.47
N GLY A 197 20.22 -7.85 -25.38
CA GLY A 197 20.58 -6.69 -24.58
C GLY A 197 20.24 -5.33 -25.23
N GLY A 198 19.50 -5.33 -26.35
CA GLY A 198 18.89 -4.14 -26.93
C GLY A 198 17.42 -4.01 -26.52
N ALA A 199 16.99 -2.78 -26.23
CA ALA A 199 15.60 -2.45 -25.97
C ALA A 199 15.13 -1.31 -26.88
N LEU A 200 13.97 -1.46 -27.52
CA LEU A 200 13.34 -0.41 -28.32
C LEU A 200 12.08 0.07 -27.63
N PHE A 201 12.07 1.34 -27.19
CA PHE A 201 10.91 1.96 -26.58
C PHE A 201 10.15 2.82 -27.59
N LEU A 202 8.97 2.36 -27.99
CA LEU A 202 8.04 3.06 -28.87
C LEU A 202 7.16 4.00 -28.04
N VAL A 203 7.29 5.28 -28.31
CA VAL A 203 6.66 6.34 -27.53
C VAL A 203 5.27 6.69 -28.05
N ASP A 204 4.34 6.89 -27.13
CA ASP A 204 3.08 7.59 -27.35
C ASP A 204 2.73 8.38 -26.08
N ASP A 205 2.70 9.71 -26.14
CA ASP A 205 2.41 10.55 -24.96
C ASP A 205 1.37 11.66 -25.26
N PRO A 206 0.10 11.29 -25.55
CA PRO A 206 -0.97 12.24 -25.82
C PRO A 206 -1.34 13.10 -24.59
N LEU A 207 -1.15 12.58 -23.38
CA LEU A 207 -1.62 13.21 -22.13
C LEU A 207 -0.77 14.42 -21.70
N ARG A 208 0.51 14.49 -22.11
CA ARG A 208 1.38 15.62 -21.75
C ARG A 208 0.99 16.97 -22.33
N MET A 209 -0.01 17.03 -23.23
CA MET A 209 -0.34 18.23 -24.01
C MET A 209 0.91 18.87 -24.64
N ASP A 210 1.88 18.05 -25.03
CA ASP A 210 3.17 18.50 -25.55
C ASP A 210 2.95 19.12 -26.94
N PRO A 211 3.39 20.36 -27.19
CA PRO A 211 3.36 20.96 -28.52
C PRO A 211 4.09 20.16 -29.60
N THR A 212 4.90 19.15 -29.25
CA THR A 212 5.59 18.25 -30.19
C THR A 212 4.88 16.90 -30.40
N TYR A 213 3.74 16.65 -29.76
CA TYR A 213 3.00 15.40 -29.96
C TYR A 213 2.41 15.33 -31.39
N ASP A 214 2.76 14.27 -32.12
CA ASP A 214 2.43 14.09 -33.55
C ASP A 214 1.85 12.68 -33.81
N GLY A 215 1.21 12.11 -32.80
CA GLY A 215 0.71 10.73 -32.80
C GLY A 215 1.73 9.70 -32.32
N PRO A 216 1.33 8.42 -32.22
CA PRO A 216 2.17 7.34 -31.69
C PRO A 216 3.37 7.04 -32.59
N ALA A 217 4.42 6.48 -31.99
CA ALA A 217 5.53 5.88 -32.71
C ALA A 217 5.12 4.55 -33.37
N GLY A 218 5.87 4.07 -34.35
CA GLY A 218 5.54 2.81 -35.01
C GLY A 218 6.19 2.68 -36.37
N GLY A 219 5.58 1.93 -37.27
CA GLY A 219 5.94 1.97 -38.69
C GLY A 219 5.79 0.66 -39.44
N TYR A 220 6.34 0.65 -40.65
CA TYR A 220 6.18 -0.41 -41.65
C TYR A 220 7.54 -0.98 -42.03
N LEU A 221 7.72 -2.30 -41.94
CA LEU A 221 9.01 -2.97 -42.13
C LEU A 221 8.82 -4.26 -42.93
N ASP A 222 9.82 -4.72 -43.69
CA ASP A 222 9.73 -6.05 -44.30
C ASP A 222 9.83 -7.16 -43.23
N THR A 223 10.81 -7.02 -42.32
CA THR A 223 11.05 -8.02 -41.27
C THR A 223 11.30 -7.36 -39.91
N LEU A 224 10.63 -7.86 -38.87
CA LEU A 224 10.94 -7.63 -37.45
C LEU A 224 11.59 -8.88 -36.84
N ASN A 225 12.75 -8.72 -36.22
CA ASN A 225 13.43 -9.77 -35.45
C ASN A 225 13.61 -9.32 -34.00
N VAL A 226 13.04 -10.06 -33.05
CA VAL A 226 13.33 -9.90 -31.62
C VAL A 226 14.11 -11.11 -31.14
N ALA A 227 15.33 -10.87 -30.65
CA ALA A 227 16.20 -11.93 -30.15
C ALA A 227 15.80 -12.37 -28.73
N ALA A 228 16.32 -13.50 -28.26
CA ALA A 228 15.96 -14.13 -26.98
C ALA A 228 16.15 -13.22 -25.75
N ASP A 229 17.11 -12.30 -25.78
CA ASP A 229 17.33 -11.31 -24.71
C ASP A 229 17.05 -9.88 -25.22
N GLY A 230 16.28 -9.73 -26.30
CA GLY A 230 15.86 -8.44 -26.84
C GLY A 230 14.50 -8.02 -26.30
N THR A 231 14.30 -6.71 -26.11
CA THR A 231 13.06 -6.16 -25.55
C THR A 231 12.42 -5.15 -26.50
N ILE A 232 11.12 -5.30 -26.78
CA ILE A 232 10.31 -4.23 -27.37
C ILE A 232 9.37 -3.67 -26.31
N ILE A 233 9.30 -2.35 -26.20
CA ILE A 233 8.55 -1.65 -25.16
C ILE A 233 7.51 -0.75 -25.84
N PHE A 234 6.24 -0.92 -25.49
CA PHE A 234 5.14 -0.09 -25.97
C PHE A 234 4.70 0.88 -24.87
N ASN A 235 4.67 2.19 -25.17
CA ASN A 235 3.94 3.15 -24.33
C ASN A 235 2.46 3.07 -24.72
N LEU A 236 1.59 2.61 -23.83
CA LEU A 236 0.17 2.41 -24.15
C LEU A 236 -0.71 3.36 -23.33
N PRO A 237 -1.74 3.98 -23.93
CA PRO A 237 -2.67 4.85 -23.20
C PRO A 237 -3.48 4.04 -22.18
N SER A 238 -3.87 4.69 -21.07
CA SER A 238 -4.59 4.08 -19.95
C SER A 238 -5.99 4.64 -19.71
N TYR A 239 -6.65 5.13 -20.75
CA TYR A 239 -8.02 5.64 -20.63
C TYR A 239 -8.97 4.74 -21.40
N GLU A 240 -10.16 4.52 -20.84
CA GLU A 240 -11.30 3.95 -21.56
C GLU A 240 -11.65 4.88 -22.72
N ASP A 241 -11.15 4.58 -23.91
CA ASP A 241 -11.89 4.89 -25.12
C ASP A 241 -12.40 3.58 -25.71
N SER A 242 -13.72 3.37 -25.64
CA SER A 242 -14.38 2.28 -26.37
C SER A 242 -14.14 2.35 -27.88
N ASP A 243 -13.59 3.48 -28.35
CA ASP A 243 -13.11 3.74 -29.69
C ASP A 243 -11.57 3.97 -29.72
N LEU A 244 -10.74 3.30 -28.89
CA LEU A 244 -9.29 3.23 -29.15
C LEU A 244 -9.11 2.63 -30.54
N ALA A 245 -9.08 3.53 -31.53
CA ALA A 245 -8.90 3.17 -32.91
C ALA A 245 -7.52 2.52 -32.98
N GLU A 246 -7.40 1.47 -33.80
CA GLU A 246 -6.16 0.75 -34.05
C GLU A 246 -4.94 1.70 -34.25
N ALA A 247 -5.15 2.91 -34.79
CA ALA A 247 -4.12 3.93 -34.98
C ALA A 247 -3.82 4.88 -33.78
N ALA A 248 -4.31 4.60 -32.57
CA ALA A 248 -4.21 5.50 -31.41
C ALA A 248 -3.07 5.17 -30.43
N TYR A 249 -2.29 4.12 -30.69
CA TYR A 249 -1.16 3.66 -29.88
C TYR A 249 -0.03 3.13 -30.78
N PRO A 250 1.18 2.85 -30.25
CA PRO A 250 2.28 2.39 -31.09
C PRO A 250 2.04 1.03 -31.72
N GLN A 251 2.37 0.90 -33.00
CA GLN A 251 2.18 -0.33 -33.78
C GLN A 251 3.34 -0.59 -34.76
N ILE A 252 3.66 -1.85 -34.97
CA ILE A 252 4.60 -2.30 -36.00
C ILE A 252 3.89 -3.19 -37.01
N PHE A 253 3.90 -2.78 -38.27
CA PHE A 253 3.38 -3.54 -39.39
C PHE A 253 4.55 -4.19 -40.15
N THR A 254 4.49 -5.50 -40.39
CA THR A 254 5.58 -6.21 -41.08
C THR A 254 5.14 -7.37 -41.97
N ASN A 255 5.96 -7.79 -42.92
CA ASN A 255 5.68 -9.02 -43.66
C ASN A 255 6.06 -10.25 -42.82
N THR A 256 7.17 -10.18 -42.08
CA THR A 256 7.65 -11.29 -41.24
C THR A 256 8.03 -10.81 -39.84
N ALA A 257 7.37 -11.33 -38.82
CA ALA A 257 7.73 -11.15 -37.42
C ALA A 257 8.38 -12.43 -36.86
N ASN A 258 9.65 -12.36 -36.50
CA ASN A 258 10.36 -13.42 -35.77
C ASN A 258 10.45 -13.01 -34.29
N LEU A 259 9.62 -13.62 -33.46
CA LEU A 259 9.43 -13.22 -32.06
C LEU A 259 10.06 -14.24 -31.10
N ASP A 260 10.88 -13.72 -30.22
CA ASP A 260 11.44 -14.34 -29.01
C ASP A 260 11.52 -13.22 -27.95
N GLY A 261 12.25 -13.40 -26.85
CA GLY A 261 12.56 -12.31 -25.92
C GLY A 261 11.34 -11.73 -25.21
N THR A 262 11.37 -10.42 -24.93
CA THR A 262 10.40 -9.75 -24.05
C THR A 262 9.60 -8.68 -24.78
N LEU A 263 8.28 -8.70 -24.57
CA LEU A 263 7.41 -7.55 -24.79
C LEU A 263 7.12 -6.91 -23.43
N LEU A 264 7.36 -5.61 -23.32
CA LEU A 264 7.10 -4.83 -22.13
C LEU A 264 6.06 -3.75 -22.45
N VAL A 265 5.13 -3.50 -21.53
CA VAL A 265 4.21 -2.36 -21.61
C VAL A 265 4.57 -1.34 -20.55
N ARG A 266 4.72 -0.09 -20.98
CA ARG A 266 4.69 1.09 -20.11
C ARG A 266 3.30 1.70 -20.25
N PRO A 267 2.34 1.36 -19.38
CA PRO A 267 1.04 1.99 -19.43
C PRO A 267 1.23 3.44 -18.99
N GLN A 268 0.62 4.37 -19.71
CA GLN A 268 0.53 5.73 -19.25
C GLN A 268 -0.29 5.75 -17.96
N SER A 269 0.00 6.65 -17.03
CA SER A 269 -0.91 6.96 -15.93
C SER A 269 -0.38 8.21 -15.25
N ASP A 270 -1.24 9.22 -15.09
CA ASP A 270 -0.89 10.42 -14.33
C ASP A 270 -0.77 10.12 -12.82
N THR A 271 -1.43 9.05 -12.38
CA THR A 271 -1.51 8.65 -10.97
C THR A 271 -0.72 7.38 -10.65
N GLY A 272 -0.27 6.61 -11.64
CA GLY A 272 0.27 5.26 -11.44
C GLY A 272 -0.79 4.19 -11.14
N LEU A 273 -2.08 4.53 -11.32
CA LEU A 273 -3.22 3.65 -11.17
C LEU A 273 -3.91 3.40 -12.52
N TYR A 274 -4.68 2.33 -12.60
CA TYR A 274 -5.18 1.78 -13.86
C TYR A 274 -6.65 1.35 -13.72
N GLU A 275 -7.41 1.45 -14.81
CA GLU A 275 -8.72 0.79 -14.97
C GLU A 275 -8.59 -0.74 -14.93
N ASP A 276 -9.75 -1.39 -14.88
CA ASP A 276 -9.86 -2.84 -14.72
C ASP A 276 -9.35 -3.64 -15.93
N ASP A 277 -9.62 -3.17 -17.14
CA ASP A 277 -9.18 -3.84 -18.35
C ASP A 277 -8.87 -2.87 -19.50
N TYR A 278 -7.84 -3.21 -20.27
CA TYR A 278 -7.56 -2.62 -21.59
C TYR A 278 -7.28 -3.72 -22.60
N PHE A 279 -7.69 -3.48 -23.84
CA PHE A 279 -7.38 -4.34 -24.96
C PHE A 279 -6.77 -3.51 -26.09
N PHE A 280 -5.59 -3.93 -26.56
CA PHE A 280 -4.89 -3.30 -27.67
C PHE A 280 -4.74 -4.30 -28.80
N ASP A 281 -5.41 -4.02 -29.91
CA ASP A 281 -5.47 -4.86 -31.10
C ASP A 281 -4.24 -4.60 -31.99
N ASN A 282 -3.61 -5.65 -32.52
CA ASN A 282 -2.54 -5.53 -33.52
C ASN A 282 -1.39 -4.59 -33.11
N VAL A 283 -0.84 -4.70 -31.90
CA VAL A 283 0.39 -3.93 -31.55
C VAL A 283 1.57 -4.33 -32.42
N ILE A 284 1.55 -5.57 -32.92
CA ILE A 284 2.37 -6.04 -34.02
C ILE A 284 1.46 -6.78 -35.00
N GLU A 285 1.43 -6.32 -36.25
CA GLU A 285 0.69 -6.95 -37.35
C GLU A 285 1.70 -7.58 -38.33
N ALA A 286 1.51 -8.86 -38.66
CA ALA A 286 2.41 -9.55 -39.59
C ALA A 286 1.71 -10.52 -40.54
N ASP A 287 2.14 -10.57 -41.81
CA ASP A 287 1.69 -11.62 -42.74
C ASP A 287 2.14 -13.03 -42.28
N VAL A 288 3.34 -13.11 -41.67
CA VAL A 288 3.92 -14.34 -41.14
C VAL A 288 4.54 -14.08 -39.77
N ARG A 289 4.04 -14.77 -38.74
CA ARG A 289 4.62 -14.76 -37.38
C ARG A 289 5.30 -16.08 -37.05
N ASN A 290 6.59 -16.00 -36.73
CA ASN A 290 7.41 -17.12 -36.27
C ASN A 290 7.75 -16.95 -34.79
N GLY A 291 7.25 -17.86 -33.94
CA GLY A 291 7.50 -17.80 -32.49
C GLY A 291 6.57 -16.84 -31.75
N THR A 292 6.74 -16.75 -30.44
CA THR A 292 6.00 -15.90 -29.49
C THR A 292 7.03 -15.22 -28.60
N PHE A 293 6.68 -14.08 -27.98
CA PHE A 293 7.49 -13.56 -26.88
C PHE A 293 7.60 -14.60 -25.77
N SER A 294 8.81 -14.71 -25.20
CA SER A 294 9.09 -15.57 -24.04
C SER A 294 8.52 -14.94 -22.76
N THR A 295 8.47 -13.62 -22.70
CA THR A 295 7.97 -12.83 -21.57
C THR A 295 7.07 -11.69 -22.05
N CYS A 296 5.99 -11.44 -21.31
CA CYS A 296 5.03 -10.35 -21.56
C CYS A 296 4.70 -9.71 -20.20
N GLU A 297 5.20 -8.51 -19.93
CA GLU A 297 5.17 -7.89 -18.60
C GLU A 297 4.87 -6.39 -18.64
N VAL A 298 4.45 -5.85 -17.50
CA VAL A 298 4.24 -4.41 -17.28
C VAL A 298 5.49 -3.86 -16.58
N ASP A 299 6.09 -2.82 -17.17
CA ASP A 299 7.31 -2.20 -16.61
C ASP A 299 7.05 -1.64 -15.21
N GLY A 300 7.91 -2.00 -14.26
CA GLY A 300 7.79 -1.58 -12.85
C GLY A 300 6.74 -2.35 -12.04
N PHE A 301 6.04 -3.30 -12.64
CA PHE A 301 5.10 -4.20 -11.97
C PHE A 301 5.37 -5.66 -12.35
N GLU A 302 6.65 -5.98 -12.56
CA GLU A 302 7.08 -7.34 -12.86
C GLU A 302 6.59 -8.28 -11.75
N ASP A 303 6.01 -9.41 -12.14
CA ASP A 303 5.44 -10.41 -11.23
C ASP A 303 4.32 -9.90 -10.29
N SER A 304 3.73 -8.72 -10.54
CA SER A 304 2.58 -8.23 -9.77
C SER A 304 1.44 -9.26 -9.77
N ILE A 305 0.86 -9.52 -8.60
CA ILE A 305 -0.34 -10.36 -8.51
C ILE A 305 -1.61 -9.61 -8.93
N PHE A 306 -1.52 -8.29 -9.08
CA PHE A 306 -2.63 -7.41 -9.39
C PHE A 306 -2.65 -6.93 -10.83
N LEU A 307 -1.51 -6.73 -11.48
CA LEU A 307 -1.43 -6.27 -12.86
C LEU A 307 -0.95 -7.39 -13.77
N GLN A 308 -1.84 -7.87 -14.63
CA GLN A 308 -1.56 -8.95 -15.56
C GLN A 308 -1.54 -8.40 -16.98
N LEU A 309 -0.45 -8.71 -17.70
CA LEU A 309 -0.37 -8.48 -19.13
C LEU A 309 -0.35 -9.83 -19.85
N GLU A 310 -1.27 -10.00 -20.79
CA GLU A 310 -1.35 -11.14 -21.68
C GLU A 310 -1.03 -10.72 -23.11
N CYS A 311 0.02 -11.32 -23.68
CA CYS A 311 0.27 -11.28 -25.11
C CYS A 311 -0.61 -12.34 -25.78
N ILE A 312 -1.63 -11.90 -26.50
CA ILE A 312 -2.61 -12.73 -27.17
C ILE A 312 -2.16 -12.93 -28.62
N TYR A 313 -2.27 -14.17 -29.08
CA TYR A 313 -1.85 -14.54 -30.43
C TYR A 313 -2.97 -15.29 -31.14
N ASP A 314 -3.45 -14.72 -32.24
CA ASP A 314 -4.57 -15.30 -32.98
C ASP A 314 -4.15 -15.96 -34.31
N ALA A 315 -5.13 -16.19 -35.19
CA ALA A 315 -4.93 -16.83 -36.49
C ALA A 315 -4.46 -15.86 -37.60
N GLU A 316 -4.54 -14.56 -37.36
CA GLU A 316 -4.17 -13.47 -38.27
C GLU A 316 -2.68 -13.15 -38.22
N SER A 317 -1.90 -13.84 -37.36
CA SER A 317 -0.44 -13.66 -37.20
C SER A 317 -0.05 -12.31 -36.58
N ASN A 318 -0.98 -11.67 -35.89
CA ASN A 318 -0.77 -10.49 -35.06
C ASN A 318 -0.29 -10.84 -33.64
N VAL A 319 -0.04 -9.79 -32.87
CA VAL A 319 0.11 -9.79 -31.42
C VAL A 319 -0.84 -8.73 -30.87
N ASP A 320 -1.77 -9.16 -30.02
CA ASP A 320 -2.66 -8.28 -29.27
C ASP A 320 -2.26 -8.28 -27.79
N LEU A 321 -2.67 -7.26 -27.05
CA LEU A 321 -2.39 -7.15 -25.63
C LEU A 321 -3.69 -7.04 -24.83
N GLY A 322 -3.87 -7.94 -23.87
CA GLY A 322 -4.85 -7.80 -22.80
C GLY A 322 -4.14 -7.36 -21.53
N PHE A 323 -4.45 -6.17 -21.02
CA PHE A 323 -4.02 -5.74 -19.69
C PHE A 323 -5.21 -5.84 -18.76
N ALA A 324 -5.05 -6.51 -17.61
CA ALA A 324 -6.10 -6.66 -16.62
C ALA A 324 -5.58 -6.35 -15.22
N ARG A 325 -6.34 -5.53 -14.49
CA ARG A 325 -6.18 -5.35 -13.04
C ARG A 325 -7.08 -6.36 -12.32
N ILE A 326 -6.47 -7.16 -11.46
CA ILE A 326 -7.18 -8.05 -10.54
C ILE A 326 -7.68 -7.21 -9.36
N ALA A 327 -8.96 -7.35 -9.04
CA ALA A 327 -9.56 -6.66 -7.91
C ALA A 327 -8.90 -7.08 -6.58
N PHE A 328 -8.79 -6.14 -5.63
CA PHE A 328 -8.27 -6.44 -4.28
C PHE A 328 -9.08 -7.53 -3.57
N THR A 329 -10.34 -7.74 -3.98
CA THR A 329 -11.23 -8.76 -3.41
C THR A 329 -11.10 -10.15 -4.03
N ASP A 330 -10.27 -10.37 -5.06
CA ASP A 330 -10.23 -11.63 -5.82
C ASP A 330 -9.17 -12.65 -5.31
N PHE A 331 -8.97 -12.70 -3.99
CA PHE A 331 -7.97 -13.54 -3.32
C PHE A 331 -8.57 -14.45 -2.24
N GLY A 332 -7.78 -15.44 -1.78
CA GLY A 332 -8.17 -16.33 -0.70
C GLY A 332 -7.93 -15.71 0.68
N PHE A 333 -8.94 -15.07 1.27
CA PHE A 333 -8.81 -14.47 2.62
C PHE A 333 -8.81 -15.51 3.75
N ASN A 334 -7.94 -15.31 4.74
CA ASN A 334 -7.86 -16.15 5.93
C ASN A 334 -8.76 -15.68 7.07
N SER A 335 -9.23 -14.43 7.01
CA SER A 335 -10.03 -13.79 8.05
C SER A 335 -11.09 -12.85 7.47
N GLN A 336 -12.14 -12.59 8.23
CA GLN A 336 -13.14 -11.58 7.89
C GLN A 336 -12.51 -10.18 7.85
N ASN A 337 -11.58 -9.88 8.74
CA ASN A 337 -10.89 -8.58 8.78
C ASN A 337 -10.12 -8.31 7.48
N GLN A 338 -9.42 -9.31 6.92
CA GLN A 338 -8.72 -9.15 5.64
C GLN A 338 -9.71 -8.83 4.50
N LEU A 339 -10.79 -9.61 4.39
CA LEU A 339 -11.83 -9.37 3.38
C LEU A 339 -12.45 -7.98 3.54
N SER A 340 -12.83 -7.58 4.75
CA SER A 340 -13.41 -6.26 5.05
C SER A 340 -12.49 -5.12 4.61
N VAL A 341 -11.18 -5.24 4.83
CA VAL A 341 -10.20 -4.22 4.42
C VAL A 341 -10.04 -4.21 2.89
N ALA A 342 -9.94 -5.38 2.26
CA ALA A 342 -9.84 -5.49 0.81
C ALA A 342 -11.07 -4.89 0.10
N GLU A 343 -12.28 -5.17 0.59
CA GLU A 343 -13.52 -4.58 0.10
C GLU A 343 -13.54 -3.04 0.24
N ALA A 344 -12.98 -2.51 1.34
CA ALA A 344 -12.88 -1.06 1.52
C ALA A 344 -11.92 -0.42 0.53
N ILE A 345 -10.75 -1.03 0.30
CA ILE A 345 -9.75 -0.56 -0.66
C ILE A 345 -10.32 -0.59 -2.07
N GLU A 346 -10.93 -1.71 -2.45
CA GLU A 346 -11.59 -1.86 -3.75
C GLU A 346 -12.73 -0.85 -3.95
N CYS A 347 -13.48 -0.53 -2.89
CA CYS A 347 -14.57 0.45 -2.94
C CYS A 347 -14.11 1.88 -3.29
N PHE A 348 -12.93 2.32 -2.81
CA PHE A 348 -12.42 3.67 -3.11
C PHE A 348 -11.42 3.69 -4.26
N TYR A 349 -10.99 2.53 -4.75
CA TYR A 349 -10.06 2.43 -5.85
C TYR A 349 -10.64 3.05 -7.13
N GLY A 350 -9.77 3.71 -7.89
CA GLY A 350 -10.04 4.23 -9.22
C GLY A 350 -8.79 4.91 -9.77
N PRO A 351 -8.64 5.05 -11.10
CA PRO A 351 -7.44 5.63 -11.71
C PRO A 351 -7.25 7.11 -11.34
N ASP A 352 -8.31 7.82 -11.00
CA ASP A 352 -8.27 9.24 -10.60
C ASP A 352 -7.99 9.45 -9.10
N LEU A 353 -7.65 8.40 -8.34
CA LEU A 353 -7.39 8.50 -6.91
C LEU A 353 -6.14 9.37 -6.66
N GLU A 354 -6.22 10.24 -5.65
CA GLU A 354 -5.15 11.18 -5.30
C GLU A 354 -4.68 11.02 -3.83
N GLY A 355 -3.46 11.48 -3.54
CA GLY A 355 -2.96 11.65 -2.17
C GLY A 355 -2.51 10.35 -1.50
N GLY A 356 -2.67 10.23 -0.18
CA GLY A 356 -2.23 9.03 0.53
C GLY A 356 -2.94 7.74 0.08
N ALA A 357 -4.23 7.81 -0.27
CA ALA A 357 -4.98 6.65 -0.75
C ALA A 357 -4.43 6.14 -2.10
N GLN A 358 -4.01 7.06 -2.97
CA GLN A 358 -3.31 6.74 -4.21
C GLN A 358 -1.98 6.04 -3.93
N ALA A 359 -1.16 6.60 -3.03
CA ALA A 359 0.13 6.01 -2.66
C ALA A 359 -0.02 4.60 -2.09
N LEU A 360 -1.04 4.37 -1.24
CA LEU A 360 -1.38 3.04 -0.74
C LEU A 360 -1.75 2.09 -1.88
N ALA A 361 -2.62 2.52 -2.80
CA ALA A 361 -3.05 1.69 -3.92
C ALA A 361 -1.90 1.30 -4.83
N ILE A 362 -0.99 2.23 -5.18
CA ILE A 362 0.20 1.94 -5.99
C ILE A 362 1.06 0.88 -5.31
N GLU A 363 1.40 1.06 -4.03
CA GLU A 363 2.23 0.11 -3.29
C GLU A 363 1.59 -1.29 -3.25
N LEU A 364 0.26 -1.37 -3.11
CA LEU A 364 -0.44 -2.65 -3.15
C LEU A 364 -0.34 -3.31 -4.54
N LEU A 365 -0.42 -2.53 -5.62
CA LEU A 365 -0.27 -3.05 -6.99
C LEU A 365 1.14 -3.61 -7.26
N GLU A 366 2.18 -3.18 -6.53
CA GLU A 366 3.55 -3.69 -6.66
C GLU A 366 3.76 -5.05 -5.97
N ILE A 367 2.79 -5.55 -5.18
CA ILE A 367 2.96 -6.81 -4.45
C ILE A 367 3.00 -8.01 -5.41
N GLN A 368 3.99 -8.87 -5.20
CA GLN A 368 4.27 -10.07 -6.01
C GLN A 368 3.88 -11.40 -5.33
N ASP A 369 3.43 -11.36 -4.07
CA ASP A 369 3.13 -12.56 -3.28
C ASP A 369 1.83 -12.39 -2.48
N GLU A 370 0.92 -13.35 -2.62
CA GLU A 370 -0.39 -13.33 -1.95
C GLU A 370 -0.27 -13.31 -0.43
N ALA A 371 0.72 -13.98 0.17
CA ALA A 371 0.90 -13.95 1.63
C ALA A 371 1.39 -12.58 2.13
N VAL A 372 2.19 -11.88 1.32
CA VAL A 372 2.57 -10.47 1.61
C VAL A 372 1.35 -9.56 1.52
N TYR A 373 0.46 -9.76 0.54
CA TYR A 373 -0.78 -9.01 0.45
C TYR A 373 -1.69 -9.24 1.66
N LEU A 374 -1.89 -10.49 2.08
CA LEU A 374 -2.73 -10.80 3.25
C LEU A 374 -2.15 -10.22 4.55
N ASP A 375 -0.83 -10.18 4.72
CA ASP A 375 -0.22 -9.50 5.88
C ASP A 375 -0.36 -7.98 5.80
N ALA A 376 -0.30 -7.37 4.60
CA ALA A 376 -0.59 -5.96 4.42
C ALA A 376 -2.02 -5.61 4.86
N LEU A 377 -3.01 -6.44 4.51
CA LEU A 377 -4.40 -6.26 4.96
C LEU A 377 -4.54 -6.36 6.49
N ASP A 378 -3.85 -7.31 7.13
CA ASP A 378 -3.83 -7.41 8.60
C ASP A 378 -3.26 -6.13 9.23
N GLN A 379 -2.16 -5.60 8.70
CA GLN A 379 -1.53 -4.37 9.19
C GLN A 379 -2.45 -3.15 9.03
N LEU A 380 -3.25 -3.09 7.96
CA LEU A 380 -4.19 -2.01 7.66
C LEU A 380 -5.51 -2.10 8.45
N SER A 381 -5.82 -3.25 9.05
CA SER A 381 -7.12 -3.52 9.68
C SER A 381 -7.41 -2.71 10.95
N GLY A 382 -6.39 -2.42 11.77
CA GLY A 382 -6.61 -1.87 13.11
C GLY A 382 -7.30 -2.83 14.08
N ALA A 383 -7.22 -4.16 13.85
CA ALA A 383 -7.87 -5.19 14.68
C ALA A 383 -7.55 -5.10 16.19
N GLY A 384 -6.39 -4.55 16.55
CA GLY A 384 -6.02 -4.31 17.95
C GLY A 384 -7.00 -3.41 18.71
N TYR A 385 -7.72 -2.49 18.06
CA TYR A 385 -8.74 -1.66 18.73
C TYR A 385 -9.97 -2.47 19.17
N ALA A 386 -10.39 -3.44 18.36
CA ALA A 386 -11.48 -4.34 18.73
C ALA A 386 -11.05 -5.22 19.92
N SER A 387 -9.82 -5.74 19.90
CA SER A 387 -9.24 -6.52 21.01
C SER A 387 -9.00 -5.70 22.27
N TYR A 388 -8.68 -4.41 22.13
CA TYR A 388 -8.61 -3.48 23.25
C TYR A 388 -9.98 -3.27 23.89
N LEU A 389 -11.02 -2.97 23.09
CA LEU A 389 -12.41 -2.86 23.57
C LEU A 389 -12.86 -4.14 24.29
N GLN A 390 -12.55 -5.31 23.71
CA GLN A 390 -12.80 -6.61 24.30
C GLN A 390 -12.12 -6.75 25.68
N SER A 391 -10.85 -6.36 25.81
CA SER A 391 -10.09 -6.50 27.05
C SER A 391 -10.75 -5.80 28.25
N MET A 392 -11.48 -4.71 27.98
CA MET A 392 -12.15 -3.88 28.98
C MET A 392 -13.28 -4.62 29.69
N HIS A 393 -13.91 -5.64 29.09
CA HIS A 393 -14.98 -6.40 29.76
C HIS A 393 -14.50 -7.05 31.07
N SER A 394 -13.32 -7.66 31.05
CA SER A 394 -12.76 -8.27 32.26
C SER A 394 -12.24 -7.25 33.26
N PHE A 395 -11.80 -6.09 32.78
CA PHE A 395 -11.38 -4.97 33.63
C PHE A 395 -12.55 -4.46 34.51
N GLY A 396 -13.72 -4.23 33.92
CA GLY A 396 -14.92 -3.80 34.66
C GLY A 396 -15.39 -4.81 35.71
N ALA A 397 -15.48 -6.09 35.32
CA ALA A 397 -15.82 -7.18 36.25
C ALA A 397 -14.83 -7.27 37.42
N ARG A 398 -13.52 -7.09 37.16
CA ARG A 398 -12.48 -7.14 38.19
C ARG A 398 -12.65 -6.01 39.20
N PHE A 399 -12.89 -4.77 38.77
CA PHE A 399 -13.12 -3.67 39.71
C PHE A 399 -14.35 -3.90 40.60
N ASN A 400 -15.43 -4.39 40.00
CA ASN A 400 -16.64 -4.77 40.73
C ASN A 400 -16.37 -5.87 41.77
N GLN A 401 -15.50 -6.83 41.45
CA GLN A 401 -15.05 -7.83 42.40
C GLN A 401 -14.22 -7.23 43.54
N LEU A 402 -13.28 -6.30 43.25
CA LEU A 402 -12.52 -5.59 44.28
C LEU A 402 -13.44 -4.79 45.23
N LEU A 403 -14.47 -4.14 44.68
CA LEU A 403 -15.53 -3.47 45.44
C LEU A 403 -16.32 -4.45 46.32
N GLY A 404 -16.69 -5.61 45.77
CA GLY A 404 -17.37 -6.68 46.50
C GLY A 404 -16.49 -7.23 47.63
N ASP A 405 -15.20 -7.40 47.41
CA ASP A 405 -14.28 -7.95 48.38
C ASP A 405 -14.08 -6.97 49.55
N VAL A 406 -13.93 -5.66 49.32
CA VAL A 406 -13.81 -4.68 50.42
C VAL A 406 -15.05 -4.64 51.32
N SER A 407 -16.19 -5.16 50.86
CA SER A 407 -17.41 -5.30 51.65
C SER A 407 -17.43 -6.57 52.52
N ASP A 408 -16.64 -7.59 52.20
CA ASP A 408 -16.65 -8.92 52.86
C ASP A 408 -16.36 -8.84 54.36
N CYS A 409 -16.95 -9.73 55.14
CA CYS A 409 -16.67 -9.78 56.58
C CYS A 409 -15.28 -10.36 56.83
N GLU A 410 -14.39 -9.57 57.46
CA GLU A 410 -13.10 -10.07 57.92
C GLU A 410 -13.29 -10.73 59.28
N VAL A 411 -12.97 -12.03 59.33
CA VAL A 411 -12.96 -12.91 60.51
C VAL A 411 -14.36 -13.51 60.84
N PRO A 412 -14.62 -14.79 60.51
CA PRO A 412 -15.65 -15.53 61.21
C PRO A 412 -15.15 -15.75 62.64
N SER A 413 -15.62 -14.97 63.61
CA SER A 413 -15.34 -15.27 65.01
C SER A 413 -16.02 -16.59 65.36
N LEU A 414 -15.26 -17.69 65.36
CA LEU A 414 -15.71 -19.05 65.66
C LEU A 414 -15.98 -19.28 67.16
N GLU A 415 -16.40 -18.23 67.89
CA GLU A 415 -16.93 -18.32 69.25
C GLU A 415 -18.18 -17.43 69.40
N ASN A 416 -19.36 -18.07 69.30
CA ASN A 416 -20.74 -17.61 69.56
C ASN A 416 -21.63 -17.19 68.37
N ILE A 417 -22.88 -17.64 68.47
CA ILE A 417 -23.90 -17.90 67.42
C ILE A 417 -24.51 -16.65 66.72
N LEU A 418 -23.99 -15.45 66.94
CA LEU A 418 -24.43 -14.24 66.23
C LEU A 418 -23.21 -13.37 65.97
N VAL A 419 -22.51 -13.63 64.86
CA VAL A 419 -21.38 -12.81 64.41
C VAL A 419 -21.98 -11.64 63.64
N GLU A 420 -22.07 -10.44 64.25
CA GLU A 420 -22.32 -9.24 63.46
C GLU A 420 -21.14 -9.04 62.51
N CYS A 421 -21.38 -9.19 61.21
CA CYS A 421 -20.41 -8.92 60.15
C CYS A 421 -19.81 -7.52 60.21
N ARG A 422 -20.56 -6.59 60.81
CA ARG A 422 -20.14 -5.22 61.11
C ARG A 422 -20.58 -4.88 62.54
N GLY A 423 -19.76 -5.24 63.53
CA GLY A 423 -19.98 -4.86 64.94
C GLY A 423 -19.79 -3.36 65.24
N GLU A 424 -19.47 -2.57 64.22
CA GLU A 424 -19.17 -1.14 64.33
C GLU A 424 -20.29 -0.30 63.74
N THR A 425 -20.85 0.60 64.54
CA THR A 425 -21.86 1.57 64.10
C THR A 425 -21.25 2.77 63.35
N GLY A 426 -19.97 2.69 62.98
CA GLY A 426 -19.14 3.80 62.51
C GLY A 426 -18.78 3.77 61.01
N ILE A 427 -17.82 4.61 60.65
CA ILE A 427 -17.27 4.70 59.28
C ILE A 427 -16.12 3.70 59.18
N ARG A 428 -16.00 2.98 58.07
CA ARG A 428 -14.80 2.18 57.76
C ARG A 428 -14.14 2.79 56.55
N LEU A 429 -12.83 3.02 56.62
CA LEU A 429 -12.03 3.40 55.46
C LEU A 429 -11.36 2.16 54.88
N PHE A 430 -11.20 2.11 53.57
CA PHE A 430 -10.48 1.03 52.90
C PHE A 430 -9.57 1.55 51.80
N GLY A 431 -8.54 0.75 51.52
CA GLY A 431 -7.63 0.96 50.40
C GLY A 431 -7.31 -0.39 49.75
N THR A 432 -7.14 -0.40 48.44
CA THR A 432 -6.81 -1.59 47.66
C THR A 432 -5.84 -1.24 46.55
N LEU A 433 -4.78 -2.04 46.42
CA LEU A 433 -3.88 -2.04 45.27
C LEU A 433 -4.07 -3.37 44.55
N ASP A 434 -4.22 -3.33 43.24
CA ASP A 434 -4.36 -4.50 42.38
C ASP A 434 -3.40 -4.36 41.21
N PHE A 435 -2.72 -5.46 40.87
CA PHE A 435 -1.87 -5.55 39.69
C PHE A 435 -2.19 -6.85 38.97
N SER A 436 -2.43 -6.79 37.68
CA SER A 436 -2.76 -7.96 36.87
C SER A 436 -1.96 -8.01 35.58
N ASN A 437 -1.56 -9.21 35.20
CA ASN A 437 -0.97 -9.51 33.91
C ASN A 437 -1.86 -10.55 33.20
N SER A 438 -2.18 -10.30 31.94
CA SER A 438 -3.00 -11.18 31.11
C SER A 438 -2.29 -11.49 29.81
N ASN A 439 -2.41 -12.73 29.33
CA ASN A 439 -2.02 -13.13 27.98
C ASN A 439 -3.25 -13.58 27.22
N ASN A 440 -3.38 -13.17 25.96
CA ASN A 440 -4.42 -13.62 25.03
C ASN A 440 -3.72 -14.11 23.76
N ASP A 441 -4.02 -15.34 23.35
CA ASP A 441 -3.34 -16.00 22.22
C ASP A 441 -3.79 -15.43 20.86
N GLY A 442 -4.94 -14.74 20.79
CA GLY A 442 -5.52 -14.26 19.55
C GLY A 442 -6.11 -15.38 18.68
N ASP A 443 -6.41 -15.05 17.44
CA ASP A 443 -6.83 -15.97 16.38
C ASP A 443 -6.53 -15.40 14.99
N VAL A 444 -7.21 -15.91 13.95
CA VAL A 444 -7.04 -15.44 12.57
C VAL A 444 -7.56 -14.02 12.33
N GLU A 445 -8.48 -13.51 13.16
CA GLU A 445 -9.04 -12.16 13.00
C GLU A 445 -8.17 -11.11 13.69
N SER A 446 -7.64 -11.42 14.87
CA SER A 446 -6.78 -10.51 15.62
C SER A 446 -5.60 -11.24 16.22
N ARG A 447 -4.43 -10.60 16.12
CA ARG A 447 -3.19 -11.07 16.75
C ARG A 447 -3.34 -11.10 18.28
N GLY A 448 -2.60 -12.01 18.92
CA GLY A 448 -2.54 -12.13 20.37
C GLY A 448 -1.85 -10.94 21.03
N TYR A 449 -2.11 -10.73 22.31
CA TYR A 449 -1.56 -9.62 23.10
C TYR A 449 -1.27 -10.03 24.55
N SER A 450 -0.31 -9.33 25.15
CA SER A 450 -0.14 -9.29 26.60
C SER A 450 -0.65 -7.98 27.16
N ALA A 451 -1.25 -8.00 28.35
CA ALA A 451 -1.79 -6.82 29.00
C ALA A 451 -1.36 -6.71 30.46
N ASP A 452 -0.85 -5.55 30.85
CA ASP A 452 -0.54 -5.20 32.23
C ASP A 452 -1.49 -4.11 32.73
N ALA A 453 -2.23 -4.42 33.79
CA ALA A 453 -3.16 -3.47 34.40
C ALA A 453 -2.89 -3.29 35.89
N TRP A 454 -3.23 -2.11 36.39
CA TRP A 454 -3.14 -1.79 37.80
C TRP A 454 -4.32 -0.93 38.25
N THR A 455 -4.70 -1.08 39.53
CA THR A 455 -5.76 -0.30 40.16
C THR A 455 -5.32 0.13 41.55
N ALA A 456 -5.41 1.43 41.83
CA ALA A 456 -5.26 1.98 43.17
C ALA A 456 -6.57 2.60 43.63
N MET A 457 -7.30 1.87 44.48
CA MET A 457 -8.62 2.21 44.96
C MET A 457 -8.59 2.65 46.42
N VAL A 458 -9.35 3.70 46.75
CA VAL A 458 -9.64 4.10 48.13
C VAL A 458 -11.12 4.36 48.29
N GLY A 459 -11.64 4.17 49.49
CA GLY A 459 -13.04 4.43 49.75
C GLY A 459 -13.42 4.38 51.21
N ALA A 460 -14.73 4.54 51.43
CA ALA A 460 -15.33 4.49 52.74
C ALA A 460 -16.69 3.80 52.67
N ASP A 461 -17.05 3.10 53.75
CA ASP A 461 -18.37 2.53 53.92
C ASP A 461 -18.97 2.82 55.30
N PHE A 462 -20.30 2.75 55.36
CA PHE A 462 -21.13 3.17 56.48
C PHE A 462 -22.18 2.09 56.79
N ALA A 463 -22.40 1.81 58.07
CA ALA A 463 -23.51 0.94 58.49
C ALA A 463 -24.83 1.70 58.40
N LEU A 464 -25.80 1.14 57.69
CA LEU A 464 -27.20 1.56 57.73
C LEU A 464 -27.95 0.82 58.84
N SER A 465 -27.56 -0.43 59.11
CA SER A 465 -28.04 -1.30 60.17
C SER A 465 -26.90 -2.27 60.55
N PRO A 466 -27.06 -3.13 61.59
CA PRO A 466 -26.05 -4.11 61.94
C PRO A 466 -25.69 -5.11 60.82
N ASN A 467 -26.58 -5.28 59.84
CA ASN A 467 -26.43 -6.23 58.73
C ASN A 467 -26.43 -5.55 57.35
N THR A 468 -26.50 -4.22 57.27
CA THR A 468 -26.50 -3.50 55.97
C THR A 468 -25.47 -2.39 55.96
N SER A 469 -24.62 -2.38 54.95
CA SER A 469 -23.64 -1.33 54.71
C SER A 469 -23.75 -0.77 53.30
N ILE A 470 -23.36 0.51 53.15
CA ILE A 470 -23.23 1.17 51.86
C ILE A 470 -21.82 1.76 51.76
N GLY A 471 -21.18 1.61 50.62
CA GLY A 471 -19.83 2.10 50.37
C GLY A 471 -19.69 2.88 49.07
N LEU A 472 -18.72 3.78 49.05
CA LEU A 472 -18.30 4.55 47.89
C LEU A 472 -16.79 4.43 47.73
N SER A 473 -16.32 4.36 46.49
CA SER A 473 -14.89 4.33 46.17
C SER A 473 -14.55 5.22 44.98
N VAL A 474 -13.28 5.60 44.93
CA VAL A 474 -12.63 6.16 43.74
C VAL A 474 -11.31 5.44 43.52
N ALA A 475 -10.91 5.27 42.28
CA ALA A 475 -9.64 4.65 41.92
C ALA A 475 -8.96 5.39 40.78
N LYS A 476 -7.62 5.34 40.78
CA LYS A 476 -6.84 5.55 39.56
C LYS A 476 -6.51 4.19 38.97
N VAL A 477 -6.62 4.08 37.66
CA VAL A 477 -6.46 2.83 36.92
C VAL A 477 -5.54 3.03 35.73
N GLY A 478 -4.89 1.95 35.31
CA GLY A 478 -4.13 1.92 34.06
C GLY A 478 -4.15 0.52 33.46
N ASN A 479 -4.03 0.45 32.14
CA ASN A 479 -3.99 -0.75 31.33
C ASN A 479 -3.04 -0.52 30.15
N HIS A 480 -2.13 -1.44 29.89
CA HIS A 480 -1.18 -1.36 28.79
C HIS A 480 -1.22 -2.69 28.03
N LEU A 481 -1.50 -2.64 26.74
CA LEU A 481 -1.56 -3.80 25.85
C LEU A 481 -0.41 -3.73 24.84
N ASP A 482 0.31 -4.83 24.73
CA ASP A 482 1.33 -5.08 23.71
C ASP A 482 0.87 -6.22 22.81
N PHE A 483 0.65 -5.94 21.52
CA PHE A 483 0.24 -6.91 20.53
C PHE A 483 1.45 -7.57 19.86
N THR A 484 1.26 -8.80 19.39
CA THR A 484 2.33 -9.60 18.78
C THR A 484 2.83 -9.02 17.45
N ASP A 485 2.01 -8.19 16.79
CA ASP A 485 2.36 -7.44 15.57
C ASP A 485 3.06 -6.10 15.83
N GLY A 486 3.28 -5.75 17.10
CA GLY A 486 3.96 -4.52 17.50
C GLY A 486 3.03 -3.32 17.73
N MET A 487 1.71 -3.47 17.60
CA MET A 487 0.76 -2.46 18.06
C MET A 487 0.82 -2.36 19.60
N THR A 488 0.71 -1.14 20.12
CA THR A 488 0.56 -0.87 21.55
C THR A 488 -0.68 -0.01 21.81
N VAL A 489 -1.36 -0.26 22.93
CA VAL A 489 -2.43 0.59 23.44
C VAL A 489 -2.23 0.80 24.93
N GLU A 490 -2.05 2.05 25.33
CA GLU A 490 -1.88 2.44 26.73
C GLU A 490 -3.08 3.28 27.13
N ALA A 491 -3.69 2.99 28.28
CA ALA A 491 -4.84 3.75 28.75
C ALA A 491 -4.75 3.95 30.26
N ASP A 492 -4.96 5.19 30.70
CA ASP A 492 -5.03 5.53 32.12
C ASP A 492 -6.24 6.40 32.43
N GLY A 493 -6.72 6.32 33.67
CA GLY A 493 -7.94 7.02 33.99
C GLY A 493 -8.37 6.88 35.42
N TYR A 494 -9.66 7.12 35.63
CA TYR A 494 -10.28 7.04 36.94
C TYR A 494 -11.55 6.22 36.89
N GLN A 495 -11.88 5.63 38.03
CA GLN A 495 -13.09 4.85 38.21
C GLN A 495 -13.76 5.24 39.51
N ALA A 496 -15.07 5.38 39.50
CA ALA A 496 -15.88 5.56 40.71
C ALA A 496 -16.79 4.36 40.91
N GLY A 497 -16.93 3.96 42.17
CA GLY A 497 -17.67 2.78 42.57
C GLY A 497 -18.64 3.06 43.71
N ALA A 498 -19.74 2.35 43.73
CA ALA A 498 -20.67 2.30 44.83
C ALA A 498 -21.15 0.87 45.07
N TYR A 499 -21.41 0.51 46.32
CA TYR A 499 -22.01 -0.77 46.65
C TYR A 499 -22.95 -0.67 47.84
N ILE A 500 -23.90 -1.61 47.90
CA ILE A 500 -24.71 -1.91 49.08
C ILE A 500 -24.58 -3.39 49.38
N THR A 501 -24.35 -3.71 50.65
CA THR A 501 -24.20 -5.09 51.12
C THR A 501 -25.19 -5.34 52.24
N TYR A 502 -25.88 -6.46 52.15
CA TYR A 502 -26.64 -7.07 53.23
C TYR A 502 -25.92 -8.36 53.65
N ASP A 503 -25.46 -8.46 54.89
CA ASP A 503 -24.77 -9.67 55.40
C ASP A 503 -25.22 -9.98 56.82
N GLU A 504 -25.81 -11.17 57.02
CA GLU A 504 -26.29 -11.66 58.32
C GLU A 504 -25.16 -12.20 59.22
N GLY A 505 -23.92 -12.23 58.73
CA GLY A 505 -22.81 -12.88 59.43
C GLY A 505 -22.75 -14.37 59.17
N ALA A 506 -23.66 -15.10 59.82
CA ALA A 506 -23.87 -16.52 59.58
C ALA A 506 -25.13 -16.72 58.72
N GLY A 507 -24.98 -17.38 57.58
CA GLY A 507 -26.08 -17.57 56.63
C GLY A 507 -25.95 -16.68 55.39
N LEU A 508 -27.02 -15.96 55.05
CA LEU A 508 -27.14 -15.31 53.75
C LEU A 508 -26.39 -13.97 53.71
N TYR A 509 -25.73 -13.69 52.58
CA TYR A 509 -25.36 -12.33 52.21
C TYR A 509 -25.75 -12.03 50.76
N ALA A 510 -26.01 -10.75 50.49
CA ALA A 510 -26.32 -10.23 49.18
C ALA A 510 -25.60 -8.89 48.97
N LYS A 511 -25.04 -8.69 47.78
CA LYS A 511 -24.36 -7.45 47.37
C LYS A 511 -24.95 -6.95 46.07
N VAL A 512 -25.06 -5.64 45.95
CA VAL A 512 -25.30 -4.96 44.68
C VAL A 512 -24.26 -3.86 44.57
N LEU A 513 -23.59 -3.78 43.43
CA LEU A 513 -22.43 -2.92 43.23
C LEU A 513 -22.42 -2.39 41.82
N GLY A 514 -21.96 -1.16 41.65
CA GLY A 514 -21.92 -0.50 40.37
C GLY A 514 -20.72 0.43 40.27
N SER A 515 -20.16 0.53 39.07
CA SER A 515 -19.01 1.38 38.80
C SER A 515 -19.11 2.05 37.43
N TYR A 516 -18.42 3.18 37.32
CA TYR A 516 -18.22 3.90 36.07
C TYR A 516 -16.73 4.24 35.93
N ALA A 517 -16.16 3.94 34.78
CA ALA A 517 -14.77 4.21 34.43
C ALA A 517 -14.69 5.16 33.24
N TRP A 518 -13.69 6.04 33.27
CA TRP A 518 -13.32 6.94 32.19
C TRP A 518 -11.80 6.89 32.05
N MET A 519 -11.35 6.43 30.89
CA MET A 519 -9.95 6.18 30.57
C MET A 519 -9.63 6.86 29.25
N ASP A 520 -8.56 7.64 29.27
CA ASP A 520 -8.01 8.28 28.08
C ASP A 520 -6.92 7.33 27.54
N GLY A 521 -6.94 7.08 26.24
CA GLY A 521 -6.09 6.09 25.60
C GLY A 521 -5.14 6.69 24.57
N ASP A 522 -3.93 6.16 24.47
CA ASP A 522 -2.95 6.43 23.42
C ASP A 522 -2.59 5.10 22.74
N SER A 523 -2.45 5.12 21.42
CA SER A 523 -2.10 3.93 20.63
C SER A 523 -1.03 4.21 19.59
N SER A 524 -0.27 3.17 19.26
CA SER A 524 0.75 3.21 18.22
C SER A 524 0.77 1.88 17.49
N ARG A 525 0.69 1.89 16.16
CA ARG A 525 0.91 0.72 15.30
C ARG A 525 1.86 1.08 14.16
N THR A 526 2.51 0.08 13.58
CA THR A 526 3.38 0.29 12.41
C THR A 526 2.78 -0.40 11.19
N VAL A 527 2.86 0.27 10.05
CA VAL A 527 2.53 -0.30 8.75
C VAL A 527 3.80 -0.31 7.91
N ASN A 528 4.05 -1.41 7.23
CA ASN A 528 5.12 -1.61 6.27
C ASN A 528 4.65 -2.64 5.23
N ILE A 529 4.27 -2.16 4.06
CA ILE A 529 3.73 -2.97 2.97
C ILE A 529 4.85 -3.27 1.97
N GLY A 530 4.89 -4.49 1.43
CA GLY A 530 5.75 -4.85 0.29
C GLY A 530 7.27 -4.86 0.54
N GLY A 531 7.74 -4.39 1.70
CA GLY A 531 9.16 -4.05 1.90
C GLY A 531 9.60 -2.79 1.16
N GLY A 532 8.64 -2.01 0.61
CA GLY A 532 8.86 -0.79 -0.16
C GLY A 532 8.86 0.49 0.67
N ASP A 533 8.51 1.60 0.03
CA ASP A 533 8.62 2.95 0.59
C ASP A 533 7.38 3.35 1.42
N PHE A 534 6.26 2.62 1.30
CA PHE A 534 5.05 2.86 2.11
C PHE A 534 5.17 2.23 3.51
N ALA A 535 5.88 2.93 4.40
CA ALA A 535 6.03 2.53 5.79
C ALA A 535 5.94 3.71 6.76
N GLY A 536 5.39 3.45 7.95
CA GLY A 536 5.25 4.48 8.97
C GLY A 536 4.67 4.00 10.29
N THR A 537 4.78 4.85 11.31
CA THR A 537 4.09 4.68 12.59
C THR A 537 2.83 5.52 12.58
N ILE A 538 1.72 4.87 12.90
CA ILE A 538 0.39 5.45 13.01
C ILE A 538 0.01 5.51 14.48
N VAL A 539 -0.50 6.66 14.91
CA VAL A 539 -0.95 6.91 16.29
C VAL A 539 -2.40 7.34 16.33
N GLY A 540 -3.09 7.04 17.44
CA GLY A 540 -4.49 7.41 17.67
C GLY A 540 -4.87 7.38 19.15
N ASP A 541 -6.06 7.88 19.48
CA ASP A 541 -6.50 8.14 20.85
C ASP A 541 -7.75 7.30 21.24
N PRO A 542 -7.62 5.98 21.53
CA PRO A 542 -8.76 5.09 21.80
C PRO A 542 -9.31 5.25 23.23
N ASP A 543 -10.10 6.29 23.47
CA ASP A 543 -10.71 6.54 24.78
C ASP A 543 -11.84 5.55 25.12
N ILE A 544 -11.94 5.14 26.39
CA ILE A 544 -12.97 4.22 26.89
C ILE A 544 -13.85 4.86 27.96
N ARG A 545 -15.15 4.61 27.84
CA ARG A 545 -16.13 4.80 28.92
C ARG A 545 -16.80 3.47 29.24
N GLN A 546 -16.91 3.15 30.52
CA GLN A 546 -17.46 1.84 30.91
C GLN A 546 -18.36 1.93 32.13
N TRP A 547 -19.55 1.35 32.03
CA TRP A 547 -20.45 1.11 33.15
C TRP A 547 -20.45 -0.38 33.50
N THR A 548 -20.34 -0.70 34.78
CA THR A 548 -20.48 -2.08 35.27
C THR A 548 -21.50 -2.13 36.39
N LEU A 549 -22.45 -3.06 36.32
CA LEU A 549 -23.44 -3.35 37.36
C LEU A 549 -23.34 -4.82 37.76
N GLY A 550 -23.09 -5.09 39.03
CA GLY A 550 -22.93 -6.43 39.57
C GLY A 550 -23.89 -6.72 40.72
N ALA A 551 -24.25 -8.00 40.86
CA ALA A 551 -24.95 -8.52 42.03
C ALA A 551 -24.38 -9.88 42.44
N GLU A 552 -24.16 -10.08 43.72
CA GLU A 552 -23.62 -11.32 44.29
C GLU A 552 -24.54 -11.81 45.41
N LEU A 553 -24.78 -13.12 45.46
CA LEU A 553 -25.53 -13.80 46.50
C LEU A 553 -24.71 -14.98 47.00
N GLY A 554 -24.56 -15.13 48.31
CA GLY A 554 -23.87 -16.29 48.88
C GLY A 554 -24.45 -16.72 50.22
N TYR A 555 -24.13 -17.96 50.61
CA TYR A 555 -24.62 -18.55 51.85
C TYR A 555 -23.49 -19.22 52.63
N ARG A 556 -23.20 -18.72 53.83
CA ARG A 556 -22.10 -19.14 54.68
C ARG A 556 -22.49 -20.34 55.54
N VAL A 557 -21.83 -21.48 55.33
CA VAL A 557 -22.00 -22.72 56.10
C VAL A 557 -20.79 -22.93 57.01
N ASP A 558 -21.03 -22.96 58.32
CA ASP A 558 -20.02 -23.28 59.33
C ASP A 558 -19.74 -24.79 59.35
N LEU A 559 -18.47 -25.16 59.28
CA LEU A 559 -17.96 -26.53 59.30
C LEU A 559 -17.20 -26.87 60.60
N GLY A 560 -17.28 -26.02 61.63
CA GLY A 560 -16.65 -26.27 62.93
C GLY A 560 -15.14 -26.04 62.90
N GLY A 561 -14.72 -24.81 62.64
CA GLY A 561 -13.31 -24.41 62.49
C GLY A 561 -12.97 -23.85 61.12
N ALA A 562 -13.84 -24.08 60.15
CA ALA A 562 -13.75 -23.58 58.79
C ALA A 562 -15.15 -23.20 58.28
N THR A 563 -15.21 -22.54 57.14
CA THR A 563 -16.42 -22.06 56.52
C THR A 563 -16.39 -22.39 55.04
N VAL A 564 -17.51 -22.89 54.50
CA VAL A 564 -17.73 -22.98 53.06
C VAL A 564 -18.85 -22.02 52.66
N THR A 565 -18.61 -21.24 51.61
CA THR A 565 -19.52 -20.21 51.14
C THR A 565 -19.76 -20.40 49.64
N PRO A 566 -20.74 -21.21 49.23
CA PRO A 566 -21.23 -21.16 47.86
C PRO A 566 -21.77 -19.76 47.54
N TYR A 567 -21.48 -19.27 46.33
CA TYR A 567 -21.95 -18.00 45.84
C TYR A 567 -22.31 -18.05 44.35
N GLY A 568 -23.17 -17.13 43.95
CA GLY A 568 -23.47 -16.80 42.57
C GLY A 568 -23.37 -15.30 42.35
N MET A 569 -22.75 -14.89 41.25
CA MET A 569 -22.56 -13.50 40.86
C MET A 569 -23.02 -13.30 39.43
N VAL A 570 -23.63 -12.15 39.14
CA VAL A 570 -23.90 -11.68 37.79
C VAL A 570 -23.31 -10.28 37.63
N ASP A 571 -22.59 -10.06 36.53
CA ASP A 571 -22.08 -8.75 36.14
C ASP A 571 -22.59 -8.41 34.75
N TYR A 572 -23.16 -7.22 34.59
CA TYR A 572 -23.49 -6.59 33.32
C TYR A 572 -22.52 -5.44 33.08
N ILE A 573 -21.80 -5.49 31.97
CA ILE A 573 -20.82 -4.48 31.56
C ILE A 573 -21.31 -3.88 30.26
N ASN A 574 -21.22 -2.56 30.15
CA ASN A 574 -21.35 -1.85 28.88
C ASN A 574 -20.13 -0.95 28.72
N THR A 575 -19.39 -1.15 27.63
CA THR A 575 -18.18 -0.43 27.29
C THR A 575 -18.40 0.31 25.99
N GLU A 576 -18.02 1.57 25.95
CA GLU A 576 -18.04 2.44 24.77
C GLU A 576 -16.59 2.80 24.44
N LEU A 577 -16.11 2.40 23.26
CA LEU A 577 -14.92 2.94 22.61
C LEU A 577 -15.33 4.21 21.87
N LYS A 578 -14.67 5.33 22.18
CA LYS A 578 -14.90 6.58 21.45
C LYS A 578 -14.26 6.52 20.08
N GLY A 579 -14.92 7.14 19.11
CA GLY A 579 -14.40 7.32 17.78
C GLY A 579 -13.25 8.32 17.77
N PHE A 580 -12.24 8.01 17.00
CA PHE A 580 -11.03 8.80 16.84
C PHE A 580 -10.50 8.68 15.41
N LYS A 581 -9.56 9.55 15.07
CA LYS A 581 -8.88 9.54 13.77
C LYS A 581 -7.40 9.34 14.02
N GLU A 582 -6.84 8.34 13.35
CA GLU A 582 -5.42 8.10 13.38
C GLU A 582 -4.63 9.13 12.55
N THR A 583 -3.35 9.26 12.86
CA THR A 583 -2.41 10.09 12.10
C THR A 583 -1.04 9.42 12.03
N GLY A 584 -0.23 9.73 11.01
CA GLY A 584 1.16 9.28 10.92
C GLY A 584 1.56 8.78 9.53
N LEU A 585 0.67 8.04 8.85
CA LEU A 585 0.90 7.52 7.50
C LEU A 585 -0.34 7.77 6.64
N ASP A 586 -0.30 8.82 5.83
CA ASP A 586 -1.43 9.17 4.95
C ASP A 586 -1.74 8.02 4.00
N GLY A 587 -3.03 7.74 3.77
CA GLY A 587 -3.49 6.55 3.05
C GLY A 587 -3.81 5.34 3.92
N ALA A 588 -3.06 5.10 5.00
CA ALA A 588 -3.28 3.97 5.92
C ALA A 588 -3.90 4.34 7.26
N ASN A 589 -3.97 5.64 7.59
CA ASN A 589 -4.66 6.12 8.78
C ASN A 589 -6.16 5.78 8.71
N LEU A 590 -6.73 5.37 9.84
CA LEU A 590 -8.14 5.05 9.97
C LEU A 590 -8.94 6.15 10.68
N VAL A 591 -10.19 6.29 10.29
CA VAL A 591 -11.25 6.87 11.11
C VAL A 591 -11.98 5.70 11.78
N VAL A 592 -11.83 5.58 13.09
CA VAL A 592 -12.53 4.57 13.90
C VAL A 592 -13.80 5.21 14.44
N ASN A 593 -14.96 4.61 14.20
CA ASN A 593 -16.23 5.12 14.71
C ASN A 593 -16.43 4.73 16.18
N ASP A 594 -17.35 5.43 16.86
CA ASP A 594 -17.82 5.02 18.18
C ASP A 594 -18.33 3.56 18.12
N ALA A 595 -17.94 2.75 19.10
CA ALA A 595 -18.37 1.35 19.21
C ALA A 595 -18.84 1.04 20.64
N ASP A 596 -20.07 0.51 20.74
CA ASP A 596 -20.70 0.12 22.00
C ASP A 596 -20.78 -1.41 22.09
N GLU A 597 -20.23 -1.95 23.17
CA GLU A 597 -20.21 -3.38 23.47
C GLU A 597 -20.87 -3.64 24.81
N ASN A 598 -21.58 -4.76 24.93
CA ASN A 598 -22.15 -5.19 26.20
C ASN A 598 -21.85 -6.65 26.48
N ARG A 599 -21.59 -6.95 27.77
CA ARG A 599 -21.29 -8.31 28.19
C ARG A 599 -21.91 -8.64 29.52
N THR A 600 -22.46 -9.85 29.61
CA THR A 600 -22.97 -10.37 30.88
C THR A 600 -22.15 -11.58 31.29
N TYR A 601 -21.55 -11.53 32.48
CA TYR A 601 -20.91 -12.68 33.09
C TYR A 601 -21.77 -13.24 34.22
N THR A 602 -21.84 -14.55 34.33
CA THR A 602 -22.34 -15.23 35.52
C THR A 602 -21.21 -16.06 36.11
N THR A 603 -20.95 -15.90 37.41
CA THR A 603 -19.95 -16.69 38.13
C THR A 603 -20.65 -17.53 39.18
N LEU A 604 -20.41 -18.84 39.20
CA LEU A 604 -20.82 -19.74 40.26
C LEU A 604 -19.58 -20.28 40.93
N GLY A 605 -19.49 -20.17 42.25
CA GLY A 605 -18.28 -20.58 42.96
C GLY A 605 -18.51 -20.96 44.41
N ALA A 606 -17.42 -21.34 45.08
CA ALA A 606 -17.40 -21.61 46.49
C ALA A 606 -16.09 -21.12 47.11
N LYS A 607 -16.21 -20.34 48.20
CA LYS A 607 -15.09 -19.90 49.02
C LYS A 607 -14.93 -20.82 50.23
N PHE A 608 -13.72 -21.27 50.51
CA PHE A 608 -13.35 -22.05 51.68
C PHE A 608 -12.43 -21.23 52.56
N ALA A 609 -12.87 -20.88 53.76
CA ALA A 609 -12.10 -20.05 54.68
C ALA A 609 -11.85 -20.78 56.01
N SER A 610 -10.67 -20.60 56.60
CA SER A 610 -10.31 -21.14 57.91
C SER A 610 -9.49 -20.14 58.69
N ASP A 611 -9.73 -20.02 60.00
CA ASP A 611 -8.84 -19.29 60.91
C ASP A 611 -7.69 -20.22 61.35
N ILE A 612 -6.46 -19.81 61.07
CA ILE A 612 -5.23 -20.51 61.43
C ILE A 612 -4.39 -19.57 62.30
N GLY A 613 -4.72 -19.53 63.59
CA GLY A 613 -3.94 -18.78 64.58
C GLY A 613 -4.05 -17.25 64.46
N GLY A 614 -5.24 -16.75 64.13
CA GLY A 614 -5.52 -15.32 63.96
C GLY A 614 -5.29 -14.80 62.53
N VAL A 615 -4.99 -15.71 61.60
CA VAL A 615 -4.89 -15.44 60.17
C VAL A 615 -5.96 -16.25 59.44
N VAL A 616 -6.82 -15.56 58.70
CA VAL A 616 -7.85 -16.19 57.86
C VAL A 616 -7.24 -16.54 56.51
N ALA A 617 -7.08 -17.84 56.27
CA ALA A 617 -6.73 -18.36 54.95
C ALA A 617 -8.01 -18.67 54.16
N GLU A 618 -8.06 -18.27 52.90
CA GLU A 618 -9.22 -18.48 52.03
C GLU A 618 -8.78 -18.97 50.64
N VAL A 619 -9.55 -19.92 50.10
CA VAL A 619 -9.46 -20.41 48.72
C VAL A 619 -10.80 -20.18 48.04
N ASP A 620 -10.80 -19.59 46.85
CA ASP A 620 -11.97 -19.35 46.01
C ASP A 620 -11.85 -20.18 44.73
N LEU A 621 -12.88 -20.95 44.42
CA LEU A 621 -12.99 -21.69 43.18
C LEU A 621 -14.30 -21.30 42.49
N GLY A 622 -14.20 -20.82 41.25
CA GLY A 622 -15.35 -20.36 40.48
C GLY A 622 -15.33 -20.89 39.05
N TRP A 623 -16.53 -21.06 38.49
CA TRP A 623 -16.77 -21.17 37.07
C TRP A 623 -17.49 -19.91 36.62
N ARG A 624 -16.95 -19.23 35.62
CA ARG A 624 -17.53 -18.04 35.01
C ARG A 624 -17.99 -18.38 33.60
N HIS A 625 -19.22 -18.03 33.28
CA HIS A 625 -19.81 -18.13 31.95
C HIS A 625 -20.14 -16.74 31.41
N MET A 626 -19.94 -16.57 30.11
CA MET A 626 -20.11 -15.32 29.38
C MET A 626 -21.25 -15.41 28.37
N PHE A 627 -22.18 -14.48 28.47
CA PHE A 627 -23.30 -14.30 27.55
C PHE A 627 -23.11 -13.07 26.68
N GLY A 628 -23.66 -13.12 25.47
CA GLY A 628 -23.48 -12.10 24.43
C GLY A 628 -22.61 -12.62 23.29
N ASP A 629 -22.18 -11.71 22.44
CA ASP A 629 -21.28 -12.02 21.33
C ASP A 629 -19.89 -12.39 21.84
N GLU A 630 -19.20 -13.27 21.11
CA GLU A 630 -17.85 -13.75 21.47
C GLU A 630 -16.75 -12.83 20.97
N ARG A 631 -17.06 -11.91 20.06
CA ARG A 631 -16.12 -10.93 19.52
C ARG A 631 -16.63 -9.54 19.83
N SER A 632 -15.71 -8.61 20.05
CA SER A 632 -15.98 -7.19 20.00
C SER A 632 -15.79 -6.70 18.57
N ALA A 633 -16.52 -5.67 18.17
CA ALA A 633 -16.40 -5.10 16.82
C ALA A 633 -16.41 -3.58 16.83
N PHE A 634 -15.78 -2.99 15.81
CA PHE A 634 -15.96 -1.59 15.46
C PHE A 634 -16.17 -1.45 13.95
N THR A 635 -16.67 -0.29 13.54
CA THR A 635 -16.70 0.11 12.12
C THR A 635 -15.73 1.26 11.93
N GLY A 636 -15.07 1.30 10.78
CA GLY A 636 -14.15 2.36 10.43
C GLY A 636 -14.09 2.60 8.94
N ALA A 637 -13.21 3.50 8.53
CA ALA A 637 -12.87 3.75 7.14
C ALA A 637 -11.44 4.28 7.06
N PHE A 638 -10.84 4.21 5.86
CA PHE A 638 -9.59 4.94 5.61
C PHE A 638 -9.85 6.45 5.62
N CYS A 639 -8.92 7.22 6.16
CA CYS A 639 -9.04 8.67 6.25
C CYS A 639 -9.21 9.31 4.86
N GLY A 640 -10.24 10.14 4.68
CA GLY A 640 -10.57 10.75 3.39
C GLY A 640 -11.36 9.85 2.44
N GLN A 641 -11.63 8.60 2.85
CA GLN A 641 -12.43 7.61 2.12
C GLN A 641 -13.64 7.12 2.94
N GLU A 642 -14.24 8.00 3.75
CA GLU A 642 -15.28 7.65 4.72
C GLU A 642 -16.59 7.10 4.10
N GLN A 643 -16.75 7.17 2.78
CA GLN A 643 -17.82 6.51 2.02
C GLN A 643 -17.65 4.98 1.94
N CYS A 644 -16.42 4.46 2.09
CA CYS A 644 -16.08 3.05 2.00
C CYS A 644 -15.79 2.49 3.41
N GLN A 645 -16.87 2.32 4.20
CA GLN A 645 -16.76 1.82 5.57
C GLN A 645 -16.61 0.31 5.60
N PHE A 646 -15.88 -0.18 6.60
CA PHE A 646 -15.66 -1.60 6.85
C PHE A 646 -15.75 -1.94 8.34
N GLY A 647 -16.05 -3.21 8.61
CA GLY A 647 -16.20 -3.74 9.97
C GLY A 647 -15.02 -4.62 10.35
N ILE A 648 -14.51 -4.41 11.57
CA ILE A 648 -13.37 -5.13 12.13
C ILE A 648 -13.78 -5.78 13.44
N VAL A 649 -13.40 -7.04 13.61
CA VAL A 649 -13.69 -7.84 14.80
C VAL A 649 -12.43 -8.21 15.56
N SER A 650 -12.57 -8.39 16.86
CA SER A 650 -11.51 -8.89 17.74
C SER A 650 -11.35 -10.40 17.60
N SER A 651 -10.41 -10.99 18.34
CA SER A 651 -10.32 -12.44 18.50
C SER A 651 -11.53 -12.99 19.27
N GLU A 652 -11.84 -14.27 19.08
CA GLU A 652 -12.92 -14.91 19.81
C GLU A 652 -12.64 -15.00 21.32
N GLU A 653 -13.62 -14.70 22.15
CA GLU A 653 -13.58 -14.97 23.58
C GLU A 653 -14.20 -16.32 23.92
N GLN A 654 -13.46 -17.12 24.67
CA GLN A 654 -14.02 -18.34 25.25
C GLN A 654 -15.08 -18.03 26.31
N ARG A 655 -16.27 -18.61 26.14
CA ARG A 655 -17.40 -18.34 27.04
C ARG A 655 -17.19 -18.78 28.47
N ASP A 656 -16.47 -19.88 28.66
CA ASP A 656 -16.29 -20.53 29.95
C ASP A 656 -14.87 -20.32 30.46
N SER A 657 -14.76 -19.87 31.71
CA SER A 657 -13.49 -19.64 32.40
C SER A 657 -13.49 -20.25 33.80
N ALA A 658 -12.35 -20.79 34.21
CA ALA A 658 -12.10 -21.20 35.58
C ALA A 658 -11.46 -20.06 36.36
N LEU A 659 -11.97 -19.77 37.56
CA LEU A 659 -11.44 -18.77 38.49
C LEU A 659 -10.87 -19.48 39.71
N VAL A 660 -9.63 -19.14 40.08
CA VAL A 660 -8.94 -19.70 41.23
C VAL A 660 -8.33 -18.57 42.04
N GLY A 661 -8.78 -18.39 43.28
CA GLY A 661 -8.30 -17.38 44.21
C GLY A 661 -7.70 -18.00 45.47
N VAL A 662 -6.67 -17.35 46.02
CA VAL A 662 -6.13 -17.66 47.35
C VAL A 662 -5.85 -16.34 48.06
N SER A 663 -6.23 -16.22 49.32
CA SER A 663 -5.94 -15.02 50.11
C SER A 663 -5.61 -15.34 51.57
N LEU A 664 -4.84 -14.44 52.18
CA LEU A 664 -4.49 -14.45 53.60
C LEU A 664 -4.86 -13.10 54.20
N GLY A 665 -5.74 -13.10 55.19
CA GLY A 665 -6.20 -11.91 55.90
C GLY A 665 -5.93 -11.99 57.39
N GLY A 666 -5.70 -10.86 58.05
CA GLY A 666 -5.49 -10.81 59.49
C GLY A 666 -5.47 -9.40 60.05
N LYS A 667 -5.37 -9.28 61.38
CA LYS A 667 -5.35 -7.98 62.07
C LYS A 667 -3.94 -7.53 62.40
N ALA A 668 -3.60 -6.31 62.01
CA ALA A 668 -2.41 -5.57 62.43
C ALA A 668 -2.84 -4.38 63.32
N GLY A 669 -3.02 -4.65 64.61
CA GLY A 669 -3.56 -3.67 65.55
C GLY A 669 -5.05 -3.40 65.25
N LYS A 670 -5.39 -2.16 64.89
CA LYS A 670 -6.76 -1.80 64.46
C LYS A 670 -6.98 -1.96 62.96
N VAL A 671 -5.94 -2.23 62.17
CA VAL A 671 -6.03 -2.32 60.71
C VAL A 671 -6.22 -3.78 60.33
N ASP A 672 -7.21 -4.06 59.51
CA ASP A 672 -7.33 -5.35 58.85
C ASP A 672 -6.55 -5.31 57.54
N VAL A 673 -5.74 -6.33 57.29
CA VAL A 673 -4.86 -6.42 56.11
C VAL A 673 -5.13 -7.74 55.41
N ARG A 674 -5.24 -7.71 54.08
CA ARG A 674 -5.39 -8.91 53.25
C ARG A 674 -4.47 -8.85 52.04
N VAL A 675 -3.84 -9.97 51.74
CA VAL A 675 -3.11 -10.21 50.50
C VAL A 675 -3.80 -11.33 49.75
N GLY A 676 -4.05 -11.11 48.47
CA GLY A 676 -4.74 -12.06 47.59
C GLY A 676 -3.97 -12.29 46.30
N TYR A 677 -4.21 -13.46 45.73
CA TYR A 677 -3.86 -13.81 44.37
C TYR A 677 -5.08 -14.43 43.72
N GLN A 678 -5.37 -14.07 42.48
CA GLN A 678 -6.42 -14.69 41.69
C GLN A 678 -5.90 -14.94 40.27
N ALA A 679 -6.27 -16.10 39.74
CA ALA A 679 -6.06 -16.44 38.35
C ALA A 679 -7.40 -16.74 37.69
N LEU A 680 -7.52 -16.36 36.42
CA LEU A 680 -8.61 -16.72 35.53
C LEU A 680 -8.02 -17.41 34.31
N PHE A 681 -8.55 -18.57 33.96
CA PHE A 681 -8.08 -19.39 32.85
C PHE A 681 -9.23 -19.76 31.93
N ASN A 682 -9.02 -19.61 30.63
CA ASN A 682 -9.84 -20.22 29.59
C ASN A 682 -8.94 -20.73 28.46
N GLY A 683 -9.53 -21.22 27.36
CA GLY A 683 -8.77 -21.83 26.25
C GLY A 683 -7.88 -20.87 25.45
N GLN A 684 -8.04 -19.55 25.58
CA GLN A 684 -7.30 -18.54 24.81
C GLN A 684 -6.68 -17.43 25.68
N ARG A 685 -7.02 -17.39 26.97
CA ARG A 685 -6.65 -16.32 27.88
C ARG A 685 -6.31 -16.84 29.26
N GLU A 686 -5.19 -16.36 29.76
CA GLU A 686 -4.77 -16.52 31.14
C GLU A 686 -4.58 -15.14 31.76
N ASN A 687 -5.14 -14.92 32.94
CA ASN A 687 -5.00 -13.68 33.69
C ASN A 687 -4.59 -13.98 35.12
N HIS A 688 -3.57 -13.28 35.61
CA HIS A 688 -3.03 -13.43 36.95
C HIS A 688 -3.00 -12.08 37.64
N ALA A 689 -3.56 -12.01 38.84
CA ALA A 689 -3.68 -10.74 39.54
C ALA A 689 -3.39 -10.87 41.04
N GLY A 690 -2.57 -9.96 41.53
CA GLY A 690 -2.22 -9.83 42.94
C GLY A 690 -2.90 -8.63 43.57
N THR A 691 -3.48 -8.81 44.76
CA THR A 691 -4.25 -7.78 45.45
C THR A 691 -3.69 -7.56 46.86
N PHE A 692 -3.57 -6.29 47.26
CA PHE A 692 -3.28 -5.88 48.62
C PHE A 692 -4.38 -4.96 49.12
N ARG A 693 -5.01 -5.32 50.24
CA ARG A 693 -6.13 -4.58 50.83
C ARG A 693 -5.83 -4.21 52.28
N ILE A 694 -6.25 -3.00 52.64
CA ILE A 694 -6.30 -2.54 54.03
C ILE A 694 -7.69 -2.02 54.36
N ARG A 695 -8.13 -2.25 55.61
CA ARG A 695 -9.35 -1.67 56.16
C ARG A 695 -9.08 -1.09 57.55
N LEU A 696 -9.57 0.12 57.76
CA LEU A 696 -9.44 0.85 59.01
C LEU A 696 -10.84 1.21 59.54
N PRO A 697 -11.28 0.57 60.62
CA PRO A 697 -12.48 0.97 61.32
C PRO A 697 -12.29 2.29 62.09
N LEU A 698 -13.19 3.24 61.87
CA LEU A 698 -13.25 4.53 62.57
C LEU A 698 -14.49 4.58 63.48
N GLY A 699 -14.30 4.17 64.73
CA GLY A 699 -15.33 4.19 65.77
C GLY A 699 -15.51 2.83 66.41
N GLY A 700 -14.84 2.65 67.55
CA GLY A 700 -14.75 1.43 68.36
C GLY A 700 -13.75 1.61 69.49
#